data_AF-A0A6L5QLY8-F1
#
_entry.id   AF-A0A6L5QLY8-F1
#
_cell.length_a   1.000
_cell.length_b   1.000
_cell.length_c   1.000
_cell.angle_alpha   90.00
_cell.angle_beta   90.00
_cell.angle_gamma   90.00
#
_symmetry.space_group_name_H-M   'P 1'
#
loop_
_entity.id
_entity.type
_entity.pdbx_description
1 polymer ?
#
loop_
_entity_poly.entity_id
_entity_poly.type
_entity_poly.pdbx_seq_one_letter_code
_entity_poly.pdbx_strand_id
1 'polypeptide(L)'
;MFLPHMPDVARCELSLRELNQMWRLIESSAKMNCPAEARLLLPAMVATRTGFAHLEQALVANLVQEKVRNVLAELGTQARYAIDILVRNLFERTADVGFLATDADLCSFVAAGGDDEDEVQSARQRLSDYRDKYTVYDEILLLDLDGRVLVQADPTTPVNYSRDPLLQQTLDAAGYVETFRATDLRPGKSRALVYSHRMLHPDTGEPAGVLCLCFNFDQEMDAIFAAYRDPSHRANMLLLDAQNHVISSADPLWIPAGVRVPTNADGEPQLLMFGGREYLVRTFSSDGYQGYPGPAGWKAQLMIPVDLAFRTSGDQSLADVEPALMQGLLSHAQAFSPSLHELMSSVTRTTRTIERIVWNGKVTSAANDQVGADGSHSGGINKLNTVLDQITETGERSDALFSHSIQDLYQTVLASSISEAELTSQLLVDMLDRNLYERANDCRWWALSAQLRRGLAQPSDAQTKAIADVLAYINSLYTVYARLFVYDRGGRIIASTGGDEIVGQYISGDTLSRVAALRSELDHYPESFGPSAFYGGEATYIYHAAIRHPEQTGSVVGGIGIVFDSKPELLNMLNSGVAGRASMRAYFVTPEGRVLSSTDAACAPGDVLHLDTGLLELANAADAGSGASVSRIMQHDGQYVIAACTRSAGYREFRAVEGVEQPVIAVLLQAFGPVRNELPARAAVRIERLRDTGPDFAIFYAGRTLMALRAAQIQEAVPFAKVQRTTSGGHPARLGMLDVPLAGGKKHFVWVFDLALLATGKPGTVTDNSQVMLVHLGQSVIGLLVDDLHSVQQFDTADMTDSPLSTGESALAPRLIKANQGNLLIEEIDIERLFARLRG
;
A
#
# COMPACT_ATOMS: atom_id res chain seq x y z
N MET A 1 3.19 21.46 -15.81
CA MET A 1 2.85 22.00 -14.48
C MET A 1 3.83 21.48 -13.43
N PHE A 2 3.91 20.18 -13.17
CA PHE A 2 4.73 19.63 -12.08
C PHE A 2 6.22 19.41 -12.38
N LEU A 3 6.57 19.15 -13.65
CA LEU A 3 7.96 18.82 -14.07
C LEU A 3 9.05 19.75 -13.52
N PRO A 4 8.88 21.09 -13.45
CA PRO A 4 9.89 21.99 -12.87
C PRO A 4 10.26 21.69 -11.41
N HIS A 5 9.40 20.98 -10.68
CA HIS A 5 9.60 20.62 -9.28
C HIS A 5 10.21 19.22 -9.10
N MET A 6 10.48 18.50 -10.19
CA MET A 6 11.02 17.13 -10.20
C MET A 6 12.39 17.10 -10.90
N PRO A 7 13.49 17.45 -10.22
CA PRO A 7 14.80 17.64 -10.86
C PRO A 7 15.41 16.35 -11.43
N ASP A 8 15.05 15.20 -10.89
CA ASP A 8 15.40 13.88 -11.41
C ASP A 8 14.67 13.56 -12.71
N VAL A 9 13.35 13.80 -12.77
CA VAL A 9 12.55 13.62 -13.99
C VAL A 9 12.96 14.62 -15.07
N ALA A 10 13.26 15.86 -14.71
CA ALA A 10 13.76 16.87 -15.64
C ALA A 10 15.13 16.49 -16.24
N ARG A 11 16.01 15.86 -15.45
CA ARG A 11 17.28 15.29 -15.97
C ARG A 11 17.03 14.14 -16.92
N CYS A 12 16.12 13.23 -16.58
CA CYS A 12 15.71 12.13 -17.47
C CYS A 12 15.18 12.66 -18.81
N GLU A 13 14.28 13.65 -18.77
CA GLU A 13 13.76 14.32 -19.98
C GLU A 13 14.89 14.90 -20.84
N LEU A 14 15.87 15.55 -20.22
CA LEU A 14 17.01 16.12 -20.94
C LEU A 14 17.87 15.04 -21.61
N SER A 15 18.18 13.95 -20.91
CA SER A 15 18.93 12.82 -21.46
C SER A 15 18.20 12.13 -22.62
N LEU A 16 16.88 11.98 -22.53
CA LEU A 16 16.06 11.42 -23.61
C LEU A 16 16.00 12.36 -24.83
N ARG A 17 15.92 13.69 -24.61
CA ARG A 17 15.98 14.68 -25.68
C ARG A 17 17.33 14.66 -26.41
N GLU A 18 18.43 14.52 -25.70
CA GLU A 18 19.76 14.38 -26.28
C GLU A 18 19.85 13.14 -27.20
N LEU A 19 19.29 12.00 -26.76
CA LEU A 19 19.19 10.80 -27.60
C LEU A 19 18.39 11.06 -28.88
N ASN A 20 17.22 11.71 -28.77
CA ASN A 20 16.38 12.04 -29.91
C ASN A 20 17.11 12.97 -30.91
N GLN A 21 17.94 13.89 -30.42
CA GLN A 21 18.80 14.73 -31.27
C GLN A 21 19.88 13.90 -31.98
N MET A 22 20.53 12.96 -31.30
CA MET A 22 21.50 12.05 -31.93
C MET A 22 20.85 11.25 -33.07
N TRP A 23 19.63 10.73 -32.88
CA TRP A 23 18.89 10.05 -33.94
C TRP A 23 18.63 10.94 -35.17
N ARG A 24 18.34 12.24 -34.97
CA ARG A 24 18.19 13.21 -36.10
C ARG A 24 19.51 13.44 -36.83
N LEU A 25 20.63 13.50 -36.12
CA LEU A 25 21.95 13.66 -36.72
C LEU A 25 22.33 12.44 -37.56
N ILE A 26 22.07 11.22 -37.05
CA ILE A 26 22.30 9.97 -37.79
C ILE A 26 21.40 9.93 -39.04
N GLU A 27 20.13 10.31 -38.94
CA GLU A 27 19.21 10.40 -40.09
C GLU A 27 19.75 11.35 -41.17
N SER A 28 20.21 12.54 -40.78
CA SER A 28 20.79 13.52 -41.71
C SER A 28 22.10 13.03 -42.33
N SER A 29 22.96 12.40 -41.54
CA SER A 29 24.22 11.81 -42.01
C SER A 29 23.97 10.70 -43.02
N ALA A 30 23.00 9.82 -42.76
CA ALA A 30 22.60 8.75 -43.67
C ALA A 30 22.09 9.31 -45.01
N LYS A 31 21.26 10.37 -44.99
CA LYS A 31 20.76 11.06 -46.20
C LYS A 31 21.89 11.66 -47.03
N MET A 32 22.91 12.23 -46.39
CA MET A 32 24.02 12.90 -47.07
C MET A 32 25.08 11.93 -47.60
N ASN A 33 25.39 10.88 -46.84
CA ASN A 33 26.55 10.02 -47.11
C ASN A 33 26.23 8.75 -47.91
N CYS A 34 24.98 8.25 -47.87
CA CYS A 34 24.58 6.98 -48.52
C CYS A 34 23.21 7.09 -49.25
N PRO A 35 23.00 8.02 -50.19
CA PRO A 35 21.66 8.36 -50.71
C PRO A 35 20.95 7.25 -51.50
N ALA A 36 21.67 6.29 -52.08
CA ALA A 36 21.07 5.17 -52.83
C ALA A 36 20.59 4.05 -51.89
N GLU A 37 21.43 3.69 -50.92
CA GLU A 37 21.21 2.65 -49.91
C GLU A 37 20.25 3.15 -48.81
N ALA A 38 20.31 4.44 -48.48
CA ALA A 38 19.44 5.08 -47.50
C ALA A 38 17.96 5.02 -47.90
N ARG A 39 17.60 4.84 -49.19
CA ARG A 39 16.19 4.68 -49.59
C ARG A 39 15.50 3.49 -48.92
N LEU A 40 16.26 2.43 -48.59
CA LEU A 40 15.74 1.23 -47.93
C LEU A 40 15.68 1.39 -46.40
N LEU A 41 16.63 2.12 -45.81
CA LEU A 41 16.77 2.26 -44.35
C LEU A 41 16.04 3.48 -43.78
N LEU A 42 15.92 4.57 -44.55
CA LEU A 42 15.34 5.83 -44.09
C LEU A 42 13.90 5.71 -43.58
N PRO A 43 12.98 5.01 -44.26
CA PRO A 43 11.62 4.85 -43.74
C PRO A 43 11.60 4.18 -42.37
N ALA A 44 12.46 3.17 -42.18
CA ALA A 44 12.57 2.44 -40.94
C ALA A 44 13.23 3.27 -39.82
N MET A 45 14.29 4.03 -40.13
CA MET A 45 14.91 4.98 -39.20
C MET A 45 13.95 6.09 -38.75
N VAL A 46 13.17 6.66 -39.68
CA VAL A 46 12.16 7.67 -39.37
C VAL A 46 11.06 7.08 -38.48
N ALA A 47 10.62 5.86 -38.76
CA ALA A 47 9.65 5.15 -37.91
C ALA A 47 10.20 4.92 -36.50
N THR A 48 11.44 4.43 -36.37
CA THR A 48 12.12 4.23 -35.08
C THR A 48 12.26 5.53 -34.30
N ARG A 49 12.73 6.62 -34.95
CA ARG A 49 12.85 7.94 -34.31
C ARG A 49 11.50 8.46 -33.81
N THR A 50 10.45 8.26 -34.60
CA THR A 50 9.08 8.66 -34.22
C THR A 50 8.59 7.83 -33.03
N GLY A 51 8.88 6.52 -33.01
CA GLY A 51 8.62 5.64 -31.88
C GLY A 51 9.33 6.10 -30.60
N PHE A 52 10.61 6.46 -30.69
CA PHE A 52 11.36 6.99 -29.54
C PHE A 52 10.84 8.33 -29.04
N ALA A 53 10.48 9.25 -29.93
CA ALA A 53 9.90 10.53 -29.53
C ALA A 53 8.58 10.32 -28.77
N HIS A 54 7.78 9.31 -29.17
CA HIS A 54 6.57 8.94 -28.45
C HIS A 54 6.88 8.29 -27.09
N LEU A 55 7.85 7.37 -27.04
CA LEU A 55 8.31 6.74 -25.80
C LEU A 55 8.87 7.75 -24.80
N GLU A 56 9.66 8.71 -25.27
CA GLU A 56 10.18 9.83 -24.47
C GLU A 56 9.04 10.58 -23.79
N GLN A 57 8.05 11.03 -24.58
CA GLN A 57 6.91 11.77 -24.06
C GLN A 57 6.07 10.93 -23.10
N ALA A 58 5.83 9.67 -23.44
CA ALA A 58 5.03 8.76 -22.62
C ALA A 58 5.73 8.43 -21.29
N LEU A 59 7.05 8.18 -21.31
CA LEU A 59 7.83 7.88 -20.11
C LEU A 59 7.86 9.08 -19.15
N VAL A 60 8.17 10.28 -19.66
CA VAL A 60 8.21 11.50 -18.83
C VAL A 60 6.83 11.81 -18.26
N ALA A 61 5.76 11.68 -19.07
CA ALA A 61 4.40 11.89 -18.59
C ALA A 61 4.02 10.91 -17.47
N ASN A 62 4.35 9.62 -17.62
CA ASN A 62 4.10 8.61 -16.60
C ASN A 62 4.90 8.86 -15.32
N LEU A 63 6.20 9.19 -15.43
CA LEU A 63 7.03 9.56 -14.27
C LEU A 63 6.43 10.72 -13.47
N VAL A 64 5.97 11.77 -14.16
CA VAL A 64 5.32 12.91 -13.51
C VAL A 64 4.01 12.50 -12.86
N GLN A 65 3.14 11.79 -13.59
CA GLN A 65 1.83 11.36 -13.07
C GLN A 65 1.98 10.45 -11.85
N GLU A 66 2.91 9.50 -11.91
CA GLU A 66 3.13 8.53 -10.85
C GLU A 66 3.66 9.20 -9.57
N LYS A 67 4.62 10.11 -9.70
CA LYS A 67 5.11 10.89 -8.56
C LYS A 67 4.03 11.75 -7.92
N VAL A 68 3.18 12.41 -8.73
CA VAL A 68 2.04 13.18 -8.20
C VAL A 68 1.04 12.27 -7.50
N ARG A 69 0.71 11.13 -8.11
CA ARG A 69 -0.21 10.14 -7.53
C ARG A 69 0.30 9.62 -6.19
N ASN A 70 1.58 9.31 -6.09
CA ASN A 70 2.18 8.79 -4.85
C ASN A 70 2.10 9.82 -3.73
N VAL A 71 2.46 11.08 -3.99
CA VAL A 71 2.33 12.15 -3.00
C VAL A 71 0.86 12.34 -2.58
N LEU A 72 -0.08 12.38 -3.52
CA LEU A 72 -1.50 12.53 -3.18
C LEU A 72 -2.08 11.30 -2.46
N ALA A 73 -1.57 10.11 -2.73
CA ALA A 73 -1.95 8.90 -2.01
C ALA A 73 -1.47 8.98 -0.55
N GLU A 74 -0.19 9.31 -0.32
CA GLU A 74 0.39 9.47 1.02
C GLU A 74 -0.38 10.51 1.86
N LEU A 75 -0.57 11.72 1.32
CA LEU A 75 -1.34 12.78 1.99
C LEU A 75 -2.78 12.34 2.27
N GLY A 76 -3.37 11.60 1.35
CA GLY A 76 -4.75 11.15 1.47
C GLY A 76 -4.94 10.11 2.55
N THR A 77 -4.01 9.17 2.64
CA THR A 77 -3.97 8.15 3.69
C THR A 77 -3.85 8.81 5.06
N GLN A 78 -2.89 9.73 5.25
CA GLN A 78 -2.74 10.48 6.51
C GLN A 78 -3.99 11.29 6.88
N ALA A 79 -4.59 12.00 5.91
CA ALA A 79 -5.78 12.82 6.16
C ALA A 79 -6.98 11.95 6.60
N ARG A 80 -7.24 10.85 5.89
CA ARG A 80 -8.32 9.92 6.24
C ARG A 80 -8.16 9.39 7.66
N TYR A 81 -6.94 8.97 8.00
CA TYR A 81 -6.64 8.41 9.31
C TYR A 81 -6.84 9.42 10.43
N ALA A 82 -6.41 10.67 10.22
CA ALA A 82 -6.61 11.72 11.21
C ALA A 82 -8.10 11.97 11.51
N ILE A 83 -8.98 11.99 10.50
CA ILE A 83 -10.41 12.21 10.73
C ILE A 83 -11.10 10.98 11.32
N ASP A 84 -10.77 9.77 10.87
CA ASP A 84 -11.43 8.55 11.36
C ASP A 84 -11.06 8.23 12.81
N ILE A 85 -9.80 8.43 13.22
CA ILE A 85 -9.40 8.29 14.63
C ILE A 85 -10.14 9.31 15.49
N LEU A 86 -10.22 10.56 15.05
CA LEU A 86 -10.90 11.61 15.80
C LEU A 86 -12.38 11.26 15.99
N VAL A 87 -13.09 10.93 14.91
CA VAL A 87 -14.53 10.59 14.97
C VAL A 87 -14.78 9.39 15.87
N ARG A 88 -13.94 8.35 15.81
CA ARG A 88 -14.05 7.20 16.71
C ARG A 88 -13.83 7.57 18.18
N ASN A 89 -12.84 8.41 18.46
CA ASN A 89 -12.59 8.89 19.83
C ASN A 89 -13.79 9.69 20.34
N LEU A 90 -14.34 10.59 19.51
CA LEU A 90 -15.49 11.41 19.86
C LEU A 90 -16.78 10.61 20.10
N PHE A 91 -16.97 9.49 19.39
CA PHE A 91 -18.11 8.59 19.62
C PHE A 91 -18.18 8.10 21.07
N GLU A 92 -17.06 7.66 21.65
CA GLU A 92 -17.03 7.14 23.04
C GLU A 92 -17.50 8.20 24.05
N ARG A 93 -17.22 9.48 23.79
CA ARG A 93 -17.63 10.61 24.65
C ARG A 93 -19.16 10.77 24.73
N THR A 94 -19.88 10.31 23.70
CA THR A 94 -21.35 10.33 23.67
C THR A 94 -21.94 9.36 24.69
N ALA A 95 -21.30 8.21 24.90
CA ALA A 95 -21.69 7.22 25.90
C ALA A 95 -21.23 7.64 27.30
N ASP A 96 -20.01 8.17 27.42
CA ASP A 96 -19.42 8.63 28.68
C ASP A 96 -20.30 9.65 29.40
N VAL A 97 -20.77 10.69 28.69
CA VAL A 97 -21.64 11.72 29.28
C VAL A 97 -22.99 11.15 29.69
N GLY A 98 -23.54 10.21 28.92
CA GLY A 98 -24.80 9.55 29.22
C GLY A 98 -24.71 8.65 30.45
N PHE A 99 -23.59 7.98 30.65
CA PHE A 99 -23.35 7.16 31.84
C PHE A 99 -23.11 8.01 33.08
N LEU A 100 -22.18 8.97 33.03
CA LEU A 100 -21.83 9.78 34.19
C LEU A 100 -23.00 10.66 34.66
N ALA A 101 -23.90 11.07 33.76
CA ALA A 101 -25.12 11.80 34.11
C ALA A 101 -26.13 10.98 34.93
N THR A 102 -25.94 9.65 35.04
CA THR A 102 -26.77 8.76 35.88
C THR A 102 -26.07 8.32 37.15
N ASP A 103 -24.90 8.88 37.46
CA ASP A 103 -24.19 8.59 38.69
C ASP A 103 -25.04 9.01 39.91
N ALA A 104 -25.39 8.03 40.76
CA ALA A 104 -26.34 8.25 41.86
C ALA A 104 -25.87 9.28 42.89
N ASP A 105 -24.56 9.31 43.18
CA ASP A 105 -24.00 10.24 44.16
C ASP A 105 -24.00 11.66 43.58
N LEU A 106 -23.65 11.83 42.30
CA LEU A 106 -23.70 13.12 41.62
C LEU A 106 -25.15 13.61 41.39
N CYS A 107 -26.08 12.73 41.02
CA CYS A 107 -27.50 13.09 40.86
C CYS A 107 -28.12 13.57 42.17
N SER A 108 -27.79 12.91 43.29
CA SER A 108 -28.25 13.31 44.62
C SER A 108 -27.68 14.68 45.02
N PHE A 109 -26.39 14.90 44.76
CA PHE A 109 -25.73 16.19 45.00
C PHE A 109 -26.36 17.34 44.19
N VAL A 110 -26.60 17.12 42.90
CA VAL A 110 -27.23 18.13 42.03
C VAL A 110 -28.67 18.42 42.47
N ALA A 111 -29.43 17.39 42.84
CA ALA A 111 -30.79 17.54 43.36
C ALA A 111 -30.84 18.31 44.70
N ALA A 112 -29.80 18.20 45.53
CA ALA A 112 -29.68 18.94 46.79
C ALA A 112 -29.29 20.42 46.62
N GLY A 113 -28.92 20.85 45.41
CA GLY A 113 -28.62 22.25 45.08
C GLY A 113 -27.19 22.70 45.40
N GLY A 114 -26.33 21.82 45.90
CA GLY A 114 -24.88 22.05 46.04
C GLY A 114 -24.47 23.18 47.00
N ASP A 115 -25.22 23.39 48.09
CA ASP A 115 -24.92 24.43 49.08
C ASP A 115 -24.08 23.93 50.28
N ASP A 116 -23.96 22.61 50.49
CA ASP A 116 -23.13 22.02 51.56
C ASP A 116 -21.67 21.82 51.09
N GLU A 117 -20.71 22.40 51.83
CA GLU A 117 -19.28 22.34 51.49
C GLU A 117 -18.72 20.91 51.48
N ASP A 118 -19.17 20.03 52.38
CA ASP A 118 -18.69 18.65 52.45
C ASP A 118 -19.19 17.84 51.25
N GLU A 119 -20.45 18.07 50.83
CA GLU A 119 -21.03 17.43 49.65
C GLU A 119 -20.36 17.94 48.36
N VAL A 120 -20.08 19.26 48.26
CA VAL A 120 -19.34 19.84 47.13
C VAL A 120 -17.95 19.21 47.03
N GLN A 121 -17.24 19.02 48.15
CA GLN A 121 -15.91 18.43 48.13
C GLN A 121 -15.95 16.94 47.73
N SER A 122 -16.98 16.21 48.17
CA SER A 122 -17.20 14.81 47.76
C SER A 122 -17.48 14.69 46.26
N ALA A 123 -18.38 15.52 45.73
CA ALA A 123 -18.68 15.57 44.31
C ALA A 123 -17.44 15.95 43.48
N ARG A 124 -16.67 16.96 43.94
CA ARG A 124 -15.41 17.37 43.28
C ARG A 124 -14.39 16.24 43.21
N GLN A 125 -14.20 15.51 44.31
CA GLN A 125 -13.30 14.36 44.33
C GLN A 125 -13.77 13.31 43.32
N ARG A 126 -15.07 13.02 43.29
CA ARG A 126 -15.65 12.05 42.35
C ARG A 126 -15.46 12.44 40.88
N LEU A 127 -15.63 13.72 40.55
CA LEU A 127 -15.33 14.24 39.20
C LEU A 127 -13.83 14.14 38.86
N SER A 128 -12.96 14.44 39.84
CA SER A 128 -11.52 14.31 39.67
C SER A 128 -11.10 12.85 39.45
N ASP A 129 -11.67 11.92 40.22
CA ASP A 129 -11.42 10.48 40.08
C ASP A 129 -11.86 9.93 38.72
N TYR A 130 -12.90 10.51 38.10
CA TYR A 130 -13.30 10.19 36.73
C TYR A 130 -12.29 10.72 35.72
N ARG A 131 -11.99 12.02 35.78
CA ARG A 131 -11.04 12.69 34.88
C ARG A 131 -9.66 12.04 34.92
N ASP A 132 -9.19 11.65 36.10
CA ASP A 132 -7.87 11.05 36.28
C ASP A 132 -7.80 9.60 35.72
N LYS A 133 -8.94 8.92 35.53
CA LYS A 133 -9.04 7.63 34.82
C LYS A 133 -9.26 7.80 33.31
N TYR A 134 -9.98 8.84 32.92
CA TYR A 134 -10.24 9.20 31.52
C TYR A 134 -9.51 10.51 31.21
N THR A 135 -8.21 10.43 30.97
CA THR A 135 -7.33 11.61 30.81
C THR A 135 -7.58 12.41 29.52
N VAL A 136 -8.61 12.03 28.76
CA VAL A 136 -9.14 12.72 27.58
C VAL A 136 -9.94 13.99 27.91
N TYR A 137 -10.40 14.14 29.16
CA TYR A 137 -11.14 15.31 29.63
C TYR A 137 -10.22 16.29 30.36
N ASP A 138 -10.36 17.60 30.09
CA ASP A 138 -9.63 18.62 30.84
C ASP A 138 -10.48 19.32 31.89
N GLU A 139 -11.81 19.24 31.80
CA GLU A 139 -12.74 19.79 32.78
C GLU A 139 -14.08 19.05 32.79
N ILE A 140 -14.69 18.96 33.96
CA ILE A 140 -16.04 18.41 34.17
C ILE A 140 -16.79 19.34 35.10
N LEU A 141 -17.99 19.78 34.71
CA LEU A 141 -18.80 20.70 35.51
C LEU A 141 -20.21 20.14 35.73
N LEU A 142 -20.78 20.45 36.88
CA LEU A 142 -22.20 20.26 37.19
C LEU A 142 -22.86 21.63 37.34
N LEU A 143 -23.98 21.81 36.66
CA LEU A 143 -24.77 23.03 36.68
C LEU A 143 -26.17 22.75 37.24
N ASP A 144 -26.74 23.74 37.92
CA ASP A 144 -28.18 23.74 38.22
C ASP A 144 -29.02 24.15 36.99
N LEU A 145 -30.34 24.21 37.19
CA LEU A 145 -31.30 24.58 36.14
C LEU A 145 -31.17 26.04 35.66
N ASP A 146 -30.60 26.91 36.49
CA ASP A 146 -30.42 28.33 36.19
C ASP A 146 -29.02 28.62 35.61
N GLY A 147 -28.12 27.64 35.56
CA GLY A 147 -26.77 27.77 35.03
C GLY A 147 -25.69 28.12 36.05
N ARG A 148 -26.00 28.12 37.36
CA ARG A 148 -24.98 28.19 38.42
C ARG A 148 -24.15 26.92 38.38
N VAL A 149 -22.83 27.07 38.39
CA VAL A 149 -21.92 25.93 38.52
C VAL A 149 -21.92 25.50 39.98
N LEU A 150 -22.41 24.28 40.22
CA LEU A 150 -22.46 23.66 41.55
C LEU A 150 -21.09 23.13 41.97
N VAL A 151 -20.40 22.47 41.04
CA VAL A 151 -19.03 21.97 41.24
C VAL A 151 -18.33 21.81 39.89
N GLN A 152 -17.00 21.89 39.93
CA GLN A 152 -16.12 21.62 38.79
C GLN A 152 -14.97 20.73 39.23
N ALA A 153 -14.37 19.94 38.34
CA ALA A 153 -13.29 19.03 38.69
C ALA A 153 -12.00 19.80 39.04
N ASP A 154 -11.62 20.81 38.25
CA ASP A 154 -10.41 21.59 38.47
C ASP A 154 -10.69 22.93 39.16
N PRO A 155 -10.45 23.10 40.47
CA PRO A 155 -10.74 24.36 41.17
C PRO A 155 -9.80 25.52 40.78
N THR A 156 -8.75 25.30 39.98
CA THR A 156 -7.75 26.33 39.66
C THR A 156 -8.26 27.38 38.65
N THR A 157 -9.27 27.03 37.84
CA THR A 157 -9.91 27.93 36.86
C THR A 157 -11.40 28.08 37.15
N PRO A 158 -11.79 28.79 38.23
CA PRO A 158 -13.18 28.81 38.72
C PRO A 158 -14.16 29.43 37.71
N VAL A 159 -15.23 28.69 37.44
CA VAL A 159 -16.42 29.14 36.72
C VAL A 159 -17.58 29.09 37.70
N ASN A 160 -18.27 30.22 37.89
CA ASN A 160 -19.37 30.29 38.87
C ASN A 160 -20.75 30.16 38.22
N TYR A 161 -20.87 30.50 36.93
CA TYR A 161 -22.14 30.61 36.24
C TYR A 161 -21.94 30.54 34.73
N SER A 162 -22.89 29.95 34.01
CA SER A 162 -22.94 29.89 32.55
C SER A 162 -24.25 30.45 32.01
N ARG A 163 -24.15 31.24 30.93
CA ARG A 163 -25.27 31.73 30.12
C ARG A 163 -25.28 31.13 28.73
N ASP A 164 -24.45 30.12 28.50
CA ASP A 164 -24.35 29.50 27.18
C ASP A 164 -25.70 28.84 26.81
N PRO A 165 -26.21 29.05 25.57
CA PRO A 165 -27.44 28.40 25.11
C PRO A 165 -27.43 26.87 25.22
N LEU A 166 -26.26 26.25 25.39
CA LEU A 166 -26.14 24.80 25.62
C LEU A 166 -26.98 24.35 26.81
N LEU A 167 -27.10 25.15 27.88
CA LEU A 167 -27.85 24.75 29.08
C LEU A 167 -29.30 24.40 28.74
N GLN A 168 -30.01 25.34 28.11
CA GLN A 168 -31.41 25.11 27.72
C GLN A 168 -31.53 24.01 26.66
N GLN A 169 -30.61 23.98 25.69
CA GLN A 169 -30.58 22.93 24.66
C GLN A 169 -30.48 21.53 25.27
N THR A 170 -29.67 21.39 26.33
CA THR A 170 -29.46 20.12 27.02
C THR A 170 -30.61 19.74 27.93
N LEU A 171 -31.26 20.70 28.60
CA LEU A 171 -32.47 20.45 29.39
C LEU A 171 -33.65 19.98 28.50
N ASP A 172 -33.78 20.56 27.30
CA ASP A 172 -34.82 20.22 26.33
C ASP A 172 -34.55 18.88 25.61
N ALA A 173 -33.30 18.45 25.56
CA ALA A 173 -32.89 17.20 24.92
C ALA A 173 -33.18 15.97 25.79
N ALA A 174 -33.54 14.86 25.15
CA ALA A 174 -33.70 13.57 25.83
C ALA A 174 -32.37 12.79 26.00
N GLY A 175 -31.36 13.12 25.20
CA GLY A 175 -30.03 12.51 25.22
C GLY A 175 -28.93 13.58 25.27
N TYR A 176 -27.71 13.19 24.90
CA TYR A 176 -26.57 14.10 24.92
C TYR A 176 -26.71 15.24 23.90
N VAL A 177 -26.08 16.38 24.20
CA VAL A 177 -25.89 17.52 23.30
C VAL A 177 -24.40 17.75 23.12
N GLU A 178 -23.95 17.73 21.87
CA GLU A 178 -22.59 18.05 21.45
C GLU A 178 -22.49 19.51 21.00
N THR A 179 -21.56 20.26 21.59
CA THR A 179 -21.35 21.69 21.30
C THR A 179 -19.88 21.99 21.05
N PHE A 180 -19.55 22.61 19.91
CA PHE A 180 -18.20 23.10 19.61
C PHE A 180 -18.20 24.61 19.29
N ARG A 181 -17.95 25.44 20.30
CA ARG A 181 -17.87 26.91 20.17
C ARG A 181 -17.16 27.55 21.36
N ALA A 182 -16.92 28.86 21.29
CA ALA A 182 -16.55 29.64 22.47
C ALA A 182 -17.67 29.55 23.51
N THR A 183 -17.32 29.30 24.77
CA THR A 183 -18.27 29.12 25.86
C THR A 183 -17.70 29.68 27.17
N ASP A 184 -18.56 30.21 28.03
CA ASP A 184 -18.16 30.72 29.35
C ASP A 184 -17.83 29.61 30.36
N LEU A 185 -18.15 28.35 30.03
CA LEU A 185 -17.67 27.17 30.77
C LEU A 185 -16.16 26.96 30.64
N ARG A 186 -15.53 27.49 29.59
CA ARG A 186 -14.08 27.42 29.35
C ARG A 186 -13.57 28.78 28.85
N PRO A 187 -13.55 29.81 29.71
CA PRO A 187 -13.28 31.20 29.29
C PRO A 187 -11.84 31.40 28.78
N GLY A 188 -10.91 30.51 29.14
CA GLY A 188 -9.53 30.50 28.65
C GLY A 188 -9.35 29.89 27.26
N LYS A 189 -10.39 29.28 26.67
CA LYS A 189 -10.33 28.62 25.36
C LYS A 189 -11.09 29.40 24.30
N SER A 190 -10.50 29.49 23.10
CA SER A 190 -11.17 30.11 21.95
C SER A 190 -12.41 29.35 21.50
N ARG A 191 -12.39 28.02 21.64
CA ARG A 191 -13.49 27.08 21.44
C ARG A 191 -13.32 25.91 22.41
N ALA A 192 -14.41 25.33 22.86
CA ALA A 192 -14.42 24.09 23.63
C ALA A 192 -15.37 23.09 22.97
N LEU A 193 -14.98 21.81 22.99
CA LEU A 193 -15.85 20.70 22.63
C LEU A 193 -16.48 20.17 23.92
N VAL A 194 -17.77 20.43 24.08
CA VAL A 194 -18.53 20.10 25.29
C VAL A 194 -19.60 19.08 24.94
N TYR A 195 -19.58 17.95 25.63
CA TYR A 195 -20.67 16.98 25.67
C TYR A 195 -21.47 17.25 26.94
N SER A 196 -22.77 17.44 26.81
CA SER A 196 -23.62 17.75 27.95
C SER A 196 -24.86 16.88 27.98
N HIS A 197 -25.35 16.57 29.18
CA HIS A 197 -26.52 15.72 29.38
C HIS A 197 -27.29 16.19 30.62
N ARG A 198 -28.61 16.17 30.56
CA ARG A 198 -29.45 16.48 31.73
C ARG A 198 -29.27 15.42 32.80
N MET A 199 -29.22 15.84 34.05
CA MET A 199 -29.23 14.97 35.22
C MET A 199 -30.62 14.98 35.83
N LEU A 200 -31.12 13.81 36.22
CA LEU A 200 -32.48 13.65 36.73
C LEU A 200 -32.46 13.51 38.25
N HIS A 201 -33.45 14.08 38.91
CA HIS A 201 -33.67 13.91 40.34
C HIS A 201 -33.92 12.42 40.65
N PRO A 202 -33.20 11.81 41.60
CA PRO A 202 -33.32 10.37 41.89
C PRO A 202 -34.75 9.92 42.23
N ASP A 203 -35.49 10.71 43.01
CA ASP A 203 -36.85 10.36 43.43
C ASP A 203 -37.97 10.78 42.47
N THR A 204 -37.91 11.99 41.87
CA THR A 204 -39.00 12.52 41.04
C THR A 204 -38.83 12.23 39.55
N GLY A 205 -37.60 11.97 39.09
CA GLY A 205 -37.27 11.80 37.68
C GLY A 205 -37.31 13.10 36.85
N GLU A 206 -37.57 14.25 37.48
CA GLU A 206 -37.52 15.56 36.82
C GLU A 206 -36.08 16.03 36.62
N PRO A 207 -35.78 16.87 35.61
CA PRO A 207 -34.46 17.47 35.47
C PRO A 207 -34.04 18.23 36.74
N ALA A 208 -32.87 17.90 37.28
CA ALA A 208 -32.28 18.54 38.46
C ALA A 208 -31.12 19.48 38.10
N GLY A 209 -30.45 19.23 36.97
CA GLY A 209 -29.31 20.01 36.51
C GLY A 209 -28.70 19.44 35.23
N VAL A 210 -27.48 19.89 34.90
CA VAL A 210 -26.76 19.48 33.68
C VAL A 210 -25.32 19.10 34.01
N LEU A 211 -24.88 17.95 33.49
CA LEU A 211 -23.48 17.54 33.45
C LEU A 211 -22.86 18.06 32.15
N CYS A 212 -21.66 18.64 32.25
CA CYS A 212 -20.84 19.07 31.12
C CYS A 212 -19.46 18.42 31.17
N LEU A 213 -19.13 17.59 30.18
CA LEU A 213 -17.79 17.06 29.93
C LEU A 213 -17.06 17.91 28.88
N CYS A 214 -15.96 18.53 29.26
CA CYS A 214 -15.10 19.28 28.35
C CYS A 214 -13.98 18.37 27.85
N PHE A 215 -14.03 18.03 26.56
CA PHE A 215 -13.01 17.23 25.90
C PHE A 215 -11.73 18.05 25.71
N ASN A 216 -10.56 17.46 26.00
CA ASN A 216 -9.27 18.08 25.78
C ASN A 216 -8.88 18.05 24.29
N PHE A 217 -9.66 18.76 23.49
CA PHE A 217 -9.58 18.77 22.04
C PHE A 217 -8.17 19.14 21.53
N ASP A 218 -7.54 20.15 22.10
CA ASP A 218 -6.22 20.62 21.65
C ASP A 218 -5.15 19.54 21.87
N GLN A 219 -5.12 18.91 23.05
CA GLN A 219 -4.17 17.83 23.35
C GLN A 219 -4.38 16.62 22.45
N GLU A 220 -5.63 16.23 22.17
CA GLU A 220 -5.90 15.09 21.29
C GLU A 220 -5.48 15.40 19.85
N MET A 221 -5.74 16.61 19.36
CA MET A 221 -5.29 17.03 18.03
C MET A 221 -3.77 17.06 17.94
N ASP A 222 -3.07 17.56 18.97
CA ASP A 222 -1.61 17.54 19.03
C ASP A 222 -1.05 16.11 19.00
N ALA A 223 -1.68 15.17 19.71
CA ALA A 223 -1.29 13.75 19.70
C ALA A 223 -1.51 13.09 18.33
N ILE A 224 -2.68 13.30 17.71
CA ILE A 224 -2.97 12.81 16.34
C ILE A 224 -1.97 13.42 15.35
N PHE A 225 -1.68 14.72 15.48
CA PHE A 225 -0.74 15.41 14.61
C PHE A 225 0.69 14.92 14.79
N ALA A 226 1.15 14.70 16.02
CA ALA A 226 2.47 14.15 16.28
C ALA A 226 2.65 12.74 15.72
N ALA A 227 1.61 11.91 15.78
CA ALA A 227 1.66 10.52 15.33
C ALA A 227 1.70 10.36 13.80
N TYR A 228 0.97 11.20 13.05
CA TYR A 228 0.77 10.98 11.60
C TYR A 228 1.29 12.10 10.69
N ARG A 229 1.83 13.20 11.24
CA ARG A 229 2.49 14.22 10.41
C ARG A 229 3.70 13.63 9.70
N ASP A 230 4.05 14.22 8.56
CA ASP A 230 5.36 13.98 7.95
C ASP A 230 6.48 14.30 8.97
N PRO A 231 7.36 13.35 9.34
CA PRO A 231 8.46 13.57 10.28
C PRO A 231 9.44 14.66 9.82
N SER A 232 9.52 14.90 8.52
CA SER A 232 10.33 15.97 7.93
C SER A 232 9.61 17.32 7.85
N HIS A 233 8.36 17.38 8.32
CA HIS A 233 7.53 18.57 8.43
C HIS A 233 7.30 19.28 7.08
N ARG A 234 7.33 18.55 5.95
CA ARG A 234 7.12 19.14 4.61
C ARG A 234 5.65 19.40 4.31
N ALA A 235 4.73 18.72 4.99
CA ALA A 235 3.29 18.91 4.87
C ALA A 235 2.70 19.45 6.17
N ASN A 236 1.66 20.28 6.06
CA ASN A 236 0.86 20.70 7.20
C ASN A 236 -0.46 19.93 7.24
N MET A 237 -0.78 19.35 8.38
CA MET A 237 -2.02 18.63 8.64
C MET A 237 -3.00 19.54 9.39
N LEU A 238 -4.24 19.55 8.91
CA LEU A 238 -5.28 20.48 9.33
C LEU A 238 -6.57 19.73 9.64
N LEU A 239 -7.29 20.17 10.66
CA LEU A 239 -8.70 19.89 10.82
C LEU A 239 -9.51 21.10 10.35
N LEU A 240 -10.55 20.90 9.56
CA LEU A 240 -11.38 21.94 8.97
C LEU A 240 -12.84 21.81 9.40
N ASP A 241 -13.54 22.95 9.42
CA ASP A 241 -14.99 22.99 9.58
C ASP A 241 -15.74 22.80 8.24
N ALA A 242 -17.07 22.83 8.30
CA ALA A 242 -17.94 22.69 7.14
C ALA A 242 -17.71 23.77 6.06
N GLN A 243 -17.23 24.96 6.46
CA GLN A 243 -16.94 26.10 5.59
C GLN A 243 -15.48 26.15 5.11
N ASN A 244 -14.69 25.12 5.44
CA ASN A 244 -13.27 24.98 5.14
C ASN A 244 -12.37 25.98 5.89
N HIS A 245 -12.77 26.46 7.06
CA HIS A 245 -11.87 27.16 7.96
C HIS A 245 -11.10 26.18 8.82
N VAL A 246 -9.83 26.49 9.07
CA VAL A 246 -8.96 25.69 9.93
C VAL A 246 -9.48 25.74 11.37
N ILE A 247 -9.85 24.58 11.89
CA ILE A 247 -10.16 24.35 13.30
C ILE A 247 -8.84 24.22 14.08
N SER A 248 -7.99 23.26 13.66
CA SER A 248 -6.69 22.99 14.28
C SER A 248 -5.64 22.74 13.20
N SER A 249 -4.37 23.03 13.52
CA SER A 249 -3.24 22.97 12.60
C SER A 249 -2.02 22.37 13.30
N ALA A 250 -1.35 21.43 12.63
CA ALA A 250 -0.12 20.81 13.11
C ALA A 250 1.07 21.77 13.12
N ASP A 251 0.97 22.87 12.37
CA ASP A 251 1.89 24.01 12.42
C ASP A 251 1.09 25.33 12.29
N PRO A 252 0.66 25.92 13.42
CA PRO A 252 -0.09 27.18 13.43
C PRO A 252 0.70 28.40 12.94
N LEU A 253 2.03 28.35 12.96
CA LEU A 253 2.88 29.43 12.41
C LEU A 253 2.82 29.45 10.89
N TRP A 254 2.66 28.28 10.28
CA TRP A 254 2.50 28.14 8.85
C TRP A 254 1.06 28.40 8.40
N ILE A 255 0.08 27.71 8.99
CA ILE A 255 -1.34 27.88 8.66
C ILE A 255 -2.13 28.00 9.99
N PRO A 256 -2.55 29.21 10.39
CA PRO A 256 -3.23 29.41 11.66
C PRO A 256 -4.71 29.03 11.62
N ALA A 257 -5.28 28.76 12.80
CA ALA A 257 -6.71 28.53 12.96
C ALA A 257 -7.54 29.74 12.50
N GLY A 258 -8.76 29.48 12.02
CA GLY A 258 -9.72 30.48 11.54
C GLY A 258 -9.53 30.90 10.08
N VAL A 259 -8.42 30.55 9.43
CA VAL A 259 -8.20 30.86 8.01
C VAL A 259 -8.93 29.86 7.12
N ARG A 260 -9.53 30.35 6.04
CA ARG A 260 -10.15 29.50 5.02
C ARG A 260 -9.10 28.98 4.04
N VAL A 261 -9.08 27.66 3.80
CA VAL A 261 -8.14 27.00 2.89
C VAL A 261 -8.85 26.38 1.68
N PRO A 262 -8.15 26.22 0.53
CA PRO A 262 -8.69 25.45 -0.59
C PRO A 262 -8.73 23.95 -0.24
N THR A 263 -9.69 23.22 -0.81
CA THR A 263 -9.93 21.79 -0.52
C THR A 263 -9.86 20.96 -1.80
N ASN A 264 -9.44 19.69 -1.68
CA ASN A 264 -9.37 18.73 -2.78
C ASN A 264 -9.90 17.35 -2.33
N ALA A 265 -11.22 17.23 -2.25
CA ALA A 265 -11.87 15.99 -1.84
C ALA A 265 -11.72 14.88 -2.91
N ASP A 266 -11.84 15.25 -4.18
CA ASP A 266 -11.75 14.30 -5.31
C ASP A 266 -10.32 13.78 -5.52
N GLY A 267 -9.31 14.52 -5.06
CA GLY A 267 -7.91 14.08 -5.15
C GLY A 267 -7.30 14.25 -6.52
N GLU A 268 -7.87 15.15 -7.32
CA GLU A 268 -7.37 15.45 -8.65
C GLU A 268 -5.94 16.00 -8.58
N PRO A 269 -5.07 15.67 -9.57
CA PRO A 269 -3.68 16.11 -9.64
C PRO A 269 -3.59 17.58 -10.08
N GLN A 270 -4.05 18.49 -9.23
CA GLN A 270 -4.08 19.93 -9.45
C GLN A 270 -3.33 20.71 -8.36
N LEU A 271 -2.75 21.85 -8.74
CA LEU A 271 -2.13 22.77 -7.80
C LEU A 271 -3.18 23.76 -7.26
N LEU A 272 -3.23 23.90 -5.94
CA LEU A 272 -4.10 24.84 -5.26
C LEU A 272 -3.28 25.96 -4.64
N MET A 273 -3.74 27.19 -4.80
CA MET A 273 -3.06 28.39 -4.31
C MET A 273 -3.52 28.74 -2.90
N PHE A 274 -2.58 28.94 -1.98
CA PHE A 274 -2.85 29.46 -0.64
C PHE A 274 -1.68 30.31 -0.15
N GLY A 275 -1.95 31.50 0.40
CA GLY A 275 -0.89 32.36 0.93
C GLY A 275 0.22 32.71 -0.07
N GLY A 276 -0.08 32.77 -1.37
CA GLY A 276 0.89 33.03 -2.43
C GLY A 276 1.82 31.87 -2.80
N ARG A 277 1.52 30.64 -2.34
CA ARG A 277 2.24 29.40 -2.70
C ARG A 277 1.29 28.36 -3.27
N GLU A 278 1.84 27.50 -4.13
CA GLU A 278 1.13 26.37 -4.73
C GLU A 278 1.31 25.10 -3.89
N TYR A 279 0.22 24.38 -3.69
CA TYR A 279 0.15 23.17 -2.87
C TYR A 279 -0.46 22.01 -3.63
N LEU A 280 0.01 20.81 -3.31
CA LEU A 280 -0.80 19.60 -3.43
C LEU A 280 -1.62 19.44 -2.15
N VAL A 281 -2.89 19.08 -2.31
CA VAL A 281 -3.87 19.03 -1.22
C VAL A 281 -4.67 17.75 -1.30
N ARG A 282 -4.97 17.15 -0.15
CA ARG A 282 -6.00 16.11 -0.01
C ARG A 282 -6.90 16.42 1.17
N THR A 283 -8.20 16.24 0.99
CA THR A 283 -9.23 16.53 1.99
C THR A 283 -10.12 15.30 2.16
N PHE A 284 -10.41 14.90 3.39
CA PHE A 284 -11.26 13.75 3.72
C PHE A 284 -12.27 14.12 4.80
N SER A 285 -13.48 13.57 4.66
CA SER A 285 -14.48 13.49 5.72
C SER A 285 -14.56 12.04 6.18
N SER A 286 -15.02 11.82 7.42
CA SER A 286 -15.29 10.47 7.91
C SER A 286 -16.61 9.96 7.38
N ASP A 287 -16.70 8.64 7.16
CA ASP A 287 -17.96 7.93 6.89
C ASP A 287 -18.79 7.70 8.18
N GLY A 288 -18.23 8.10 9.33
CA GLY A 288 -18.82 7.89 10.65
C GLY A 288 -18.41 6.55 11.28
N TYR A 289 -18.75 6.39 12.55
CA TYR A 289 -18.44 5.21 13.36
C TYR A 289 -19.69 4.79 14.15
N GLN A 290 -20.15 3.54 13.96
CA GLN A 290 -21.33 2.98 14.65
C GLN A 290 -22.58 3.90 14.63
N GLY A 291 -22.80 4.60 13.51
CA GLY A 291 -23.93 5.53 13.33
C GLY A 291 -23.67 6.96 13.78
N TYR A 292 -22.53 7.25 14.42
CA TYR A 292 -22.08 8.59 14.75
C TYR A 292 -21.21 9.19 13.63
N PRO A 293 -21.67 10.24 12.93
CA PRO A 293 -20.96 10.81 11.78
C PRO A 293 -19.79 11.74 12.16
N GLY A 294 -19.57 11.99 13.45
CA GLY A 294 -18.70 13.08 13.91
C GLY A 294 -19.39 14.46 13.89
N PRO A 295 -18.71 15.50 14.38
CA PRO A 295 -19.24 16.85 14.34
C PRO A 295 -19.48 17.32 12.89
N ALA A 296 -20.60 18.02 12.69
CA ALA A 296 -21.12 18.29 11.36
C ALA A 296 -20.12 19.00 10.43
N GLY A 297 -19.78 18.32 9.33
CA GLY A 297 -18.95 18.85 8.25
C GLY A 297 -17.46 18.98 8.57
N TRP A 298 -16.99 18.36 9.65
CA TRP A 298 -15.56 18.28 9.94
C TRP A 298 -14.80 17.48 8.87
N LYS A 299 -13.58 17.92 8.58
CA LYS A 299 -12.72 17.32 7.55
C LYS A 299 -11.28 17.36 8.02
N ALA A 300 -10.50 16.33 7.71
CA ALA A 300 -9.05 16.41 7.80
C ALA A 300 -8.46 16.74 6.43
N GLN A 301 -7.37 17.49 6.43
CA GLN A 301 -6.68 17.91 5.22
C GLN A 301 -5.17 17.94 5.42
N LEU A 302 -4.42 17.50 4.42
CA LEU A 302 -2.98 17.76 4.33
C LEU A 302 -2.68 18.67 3.15
N MET A 303 -1.73 19.58 3.36
CA MET A 303 -1.22 20.51 2.35
C MET A 303 0.31 20.45 2.32
N ILE A 304 0.88 20.13 1.15
CA ILE A 304 2.33 20.14 0.92
C ILE A 304 2.68 21.14 -0.19
N PRO A 305 3.63 22.07 0.02
CA PRO A 305 4.13 22.93 -1.04
C PRO A 305 4.70 22.10 -2.17
N VAL A 306 4.36 22.46 -3.41
CA VAL A 306 4.82 21.73 -4.59
C VAL A 306 6.35 21.68 -4.72
N ASP A 307 7.06 22.68 -4.20
CA ASP A 307 8.54 22.74 -4.19
C ASP A 307 9.20 21.80 -3.18
N LEU A 308 8.43 21.26 -2.23
CA LEU A 308 8.84 20.23 -1.27
C LEU A 308 8.29 18.85 -1.60
N ALA A 309 7.13 18.78 -2.27
CA ALA A 309 6.37 17.56 -2.55
C ALA A 309 7.20 16.42 -3.18
N PHE A 310 8.13 16.76 -4.06
CA PHE A 310 8.91 15.77 -4.83
C PHE A 310 10.37 15.64 -4.39
N ARG A 311 10.75 16.26 -3.26
CA ARG A 311 12.08 16.08 -2.69
C ARG A 311 12.12 14.74 -1.98
N THR A 312 13.09 13.90 -2.36
CA THR A 312 13.21 12.52 -1.88
C THR A 312 13.32 12.47 -0.36
N SER A 313 12.39 11.75 0.28
CA SER A 313 12.52 11.27 1.64
C SER A 313 12.89 9.79 1.59
N GLY A 314 14.13 9.43 1.92
CA GLY A 314 14.52 8.07 2.28
C GLY A 314 14.52 7.01 1.15
N ASP A 315 15.47 7.10 0.22
CA ASP A 315 15.68 6.11 -0.86
C ASP A 315 16.38 4.79 -0.40
N GLN A 316 16.32 4.46 0.90
CA GLN A 316 17.09 3.32 1.46
C GLN A 316 16.29 2.00 1.56
N SER A 317 14.95 2.03 1.46
CA SER A 317 14.10 0.86 1.70
C SER A 317 14.28 -0.27 0.66
N LEU A 318 14.71 0.06 -0.56
CA LEU A 318 14.81 -0.91 -1.66
C LEU A 318 16.24 -1.40 -1.96
N ALA A 319 17.25 -0.89 -1.27
CA ALA A 319 18.67 -1.18 -1.57
C ALA A 319 19.05 -2.66 -1.30
N ASP A 320 18.33 -3.32 -0.37
CA ASP A 320 18.62 -4.68 0.08
C ASP A 320 17.72 -5.76 -0.55
N VAL A 321 16.88 -5.40 -1.54
CA VAL A 321 15.95 -6.36 -2.15
C VAL A 321 16.68 -7.26 -3.14
N GLU A 322 16.52 -8.58 -2.99
CA GLU A 322 17.11 -9.54 -3.90
C GLU A 322 16.68 -9.30 -5.37
N PRO A 323 17.61 -9.27 -6.34
CA PRO A 323 17.28 -9.03 -7.75
C PRO A 323 16.22 -9.98 -8.31
N ALA A 324 16.18 -11.22 -7.82
CA ALA A 324 15.19 -12.22 -8.23
C ALA A 324 13.76 -11.87 -7.79
N LEU A 325 13.59 -11.31 -6.59
CA LEU A 325 12.29 -10.84 -6.10
C LEU A 325 11.82 -9.62 -6.89
N MET A 326 12.73 -8.69 -7.19
CA MET A 326 12.43 -7.52 -8.02
C MET A 326 11.98 -7.91 -9.43
N GLN A 327 12.68 -8.85 -10.08
CA GLN A 327 12.28 -9.39 -11.38
C GLN A 327 10.94 -10.12 -11.31
N GLY A 328 10.74 -10.91 -10.25
CA GLY A 328 9.49 -11.61 -10.01
C GLY A 328 8.29 -10.68 -9.90
N LEU A 329 8.41 -9.59 -9.13
CA LEU A 329 7.38 -8.56 -9.05
C LEU A 329 7.18 -7.84 -10.40
N LEU A 330 8.26 -7.49 -11.11
CA LEU A 330 8.20 -6.86 -12.43
C LEU A 330 7.43 -7.70 -13.46
N SER A 331 7.46 -9.03 -13.33
CA SER A 331 6.68 -9.94 -14.20
C SER A 331 5.16 -9.72 -14.09
N HIS A 332 4.70 -9.08 -13.03
CA HIS A 332 3.30 -8.70 -12.80
C HIS A 332 3.03 -7.21 -12.98
N ALA A 333 3.95 -6.44 -13.59
CA ALA A 333 3.77 -5.01 -13.85
C ALA A 333 2.42 -4.68 -14.51
N GLN A 334 1.91 -5.56 -15.37
CA GLN A 334 0.60 -5.38 -16.01
C GLN A 334 -0.56 -5.30 -15.01
N ALA A 335 -0.50 -6.02 -13.88
CA ALA A 335 -1.59 -6.10 -12.92
C ALA A 335 -1.73 -4.84 -12.07
N PHE A 336 -0.61 -4.23 -11.67
CA PHE A 336 -0.62 -3.07 -10.78
C PHE A 336 -0.22 -1.75 -11.48
N SER A 337 0.43 -1.80 -12.65
CA SER A 337 0.77 -0.63 -13.48
C SER A 337 0.73 -0.95 -14.98
N PRO A 338 -0.48 -0.96 -15.59
CA PRO A 338 -0.65 -1.23 -17.02
C PRO A 338 0.17 -0.31 -17.93
N SER A 339 0.28 0.98 -17.58
CA SER A 339 1.04 1.95 -18.36
C SER A 339 2.54 1.66 -18.34
N LEU A 340 3.09 1.21 -17.21
CA LEU A 340 4.49 0.81 -17.10
C LEU A 340 4.77 -0.46 -17.93
N HIS A 341 3.87 -1.42 -17.89
CA HIS A 341 3.98 -2.63 -18.72
C HIS A 341 3.93 -2.30 -20.23
N GLU A 342 3.03 -1.39 -20.65
CA GLU A 342 2.98 -0.91 -22.03
C GLU A 342 4.27 -0.20 -22.46
N LEU A 343 4.84 0.64 -21.59
CA LEU A 343 6.12 1.30 -21.84
C LEU A 343 7.25 0.28 -22.00
N MET A 344 7.37 -0.70 -21.10
CA MET A 344 8.34 -1.78 -21.20
C MET A 344 8.22 -2.53 -22.52
N SER A 345 7.01 -2.99 -22.85
CA SER A 345 6.77 -3.73 -24.10
C SER A 345 7.09 -2.91 -25.35
N SER A 346 6.84 -1.59 -25.31
CA SER A 346 7.08 -0.68 -26.41
C SER A 346 8.57 -0.36 -26.60
N VAL A 347 9.34 -0.23 -25.51
CA VAL A 347 10.80 -0.13 -25.56
C VAL A 347 11.38 -1.39 -26.18
N THR A 348 11.03 -2.57 -25.66
CA THR A 348 11.51 -3.85 -26.20
C THR A 348 11.18 -4.01 -27.69
N ARG A 349 9.97 -3.63 -28.12
CA ARG A 349 9.58 -3.66 -29.55
C ARG A 349 10.39 -2.69 -30.42
N THR A 350 10.72 -1.52 -29.87
CA THR A 350 11.52 -0.50 -30.55
C THR A 350 12.97 -0.96 -30.70
N THR A 351 13.58 -1.47 -29.63
CA THR A 351 14.94 -2.04 -29.64
C THR A 351 15.06 -3.15 -30.69
N ARG A 352 14.12 -4.10 -30.71
CA ARG A 352 14.12 -5.16 -31.74
C ARG A 352 13.93 -4.66 -33.17
N THR A 353 13.18 -3.57 -33.33
CA THR A 353 13.03 -2.94 -34.64
C THR A 353 14.35 -2.37 -35.11
N ILE A 354 15.16 -1.78 -34.21
CA ILE A 354 16.53 -1.31 -34.52
C ILE A 354 17.44 -2.46 -34.87
N GLU A 355 17.47 -3.51 -34.05
CA GLU A 355 18.30 -4.70 -34.29
C GLU A 355 18.01 -5.29 -35.67
N ARG A 356 16.72 -5.42 -36.04
CA ARG A 356 16.33 -5.86 -37.38
C ARG A 356 16.74 -4.89 -38.49
N ILE A 357 16.61 -3.58 -38.29
CA ILE A 357 17.05 -2.58 -39.29
C ILE A 357 18.56 -2.69 -39.52
N VAL A 358 19.34 -2.80 -38.44
CA VAL A 358 20.80 -2.98 -38.51
C VAL A 358 21.13 -4.30 -39.19
N TRP A 359 20.45 -5.38 -38.81
CA TRP A 359 20.65 -6.71 -39.38
C TRP A 359 20.34 -6.73 -40.88
N ASN A 360 19.18 -6.21 -41.30
CA ASN A 360 18.81 -6.08 -42.72
C ASN A 360 19.80 -5.20 -43.49
N GLY A 361 20.27 -4.11 -42.88
CA GLY A 361 21.29 -3.22 -43.45
C GLY A 361 22.61 -3.97 -43.68
N LYS A 362 23.08 -4.75 -42.70
CA LYS A 362 24.31 -5.55 -42.82
C LYS A 362 24.16 -6.69 -43.84
N VAL A 363 23.01 -7.37 -43.89
CA VAL A 363 22.70 -8.38 -44.92
C VAL A 363 22.72 -7.77 -46.33
N THR A 364 22.07 -6.62 -46.51
CA THR A 364 22.02 -5.92 -47.81
C THR A 364 23.41 -5.44 -48.24
N SER A 365 24.21 -4.97 -47.28
CA SER A 365 25.61 -4.57 -47.49
C SER A 365 26.44 -5.76 -48.00
N ALA A 366 26.35 -6.90 -47.33
CA ALA A 366 27.04 -8.13 -47.70
C ALA A 366 26.59 -8.69 -49.07
N ALA A 367 25.30 -8.59 -49.41
CA ALA A 367 24.79 -9.04 -50.71
C ALA A 367 25.31 -8.20 -51.89
N ASN A 368 25.63 -6.92 -51.65
CA ASN A 368 26.13 -5.99 -52.65
C ASN A 368 27.66 -5.87 -52.69
N ASP A 369 28.39 -6.55 -51.79
CA ASP A 369 29.85 -6.54 -51.69
C ASP A 369 30.51 -7.48 -52.73
N GLN A 370 30.18 -7.28 -54.01
CA GLN A 370 30.83 -7.98 -55.11
C GLN A 370 32.16 -7.31 -55.47
N VAL A 371 33.24 -8.09 -55.35
CA VAL A 371 34.58 -7.73 -55.82
C VAL A 371 34.53 -7.54 -57.35
N GLY A 372 34.72 -6.29 -57.81
CA GLY A 372 34.97 -6.02 -59.23
C GLY A 372 36.30 -6.62 -59.68
N ALA A 373 36.40 -7.00 -60.96
CA ALA A 373 37.56 -7.66 -61.56
C ALA A 373 38.91 -6.90 -61.42
N ASP A 374 38.89 -5.63 -61.02
CA ASP A 374 40.07 -4.77 -60.82
C ASP A 374 40.44 -4.54 -59.33
N GLY A 375 39.81 -5.24 -58.38
CA GLY A 375 40.24 -5.21 -56.96
C GLY A 375 39.96 -3.89 -56.21
N SER A 376 39.17 -2.97 -56.75
CA SER A 376 38.73 -1.77 -56.04
C SER A 376 37.46 -2.02 -55.23
N HIS A 377 37.53 -1.86 -53.91
CA HIS A 377 36.35 -1.85 -53.04
C HIS A 377 35.45 -0.64 -53.32
N SER A 378 34.13 -0.85 -53.32
CA SER A 378 33.17 0.25 -53.33
C SER A 378 33.28 1.05 -52.02
N GLY A 379 33.81 2.27 -52.09
CA GLY A 379 33.92 3.18 -50.94
C GLY A 379 32.58 3.62 -50.31
N GLY A 380 31.42 3.20 -50.87
CA GLY A 380 30.09 3.42 -50.29
C GLY A 380 29.74 2.43 -49.17
N ILE A 381 30.26 1.20 -49.24
CA ILE A 381 29.94 0.11 -48.29
C ILE A 381 30.50 0.41 -46.88
N ASN A 382 31.71 0.94 -46.79
CA ASN A 382 32.31 1.34 -45.51
C ASN A 382 31.54 2.49 -44.83
N LYS A 383 30.98 3.43 -45.61
CA LYS A 383 30.20 4.55 -45.06
C LYS A 383 28.87 4.09 -44.48
N LEU A 384 28.21 3.14 -45.13
CA LEU A 384 26.96 2.55 -44.63
C LEU A 384 27.19 1.76 -43.34
N ASN A 385 28.25 0.95 -43.30
CA ASN A 385 28.61 0.20 -42.09
C ASN A 385 28.87 1.13 -40.89
N THR A 386 29.55 2.28 -41.09
CA THR A 386 29.72 3.27 -40.03
C THR A 386 28.39 3.84 -39.53
N VAL A 387 27.43 4.11 -40.42
CA VAL A 387 26.08 4.57 -40.02
C VAL A 387 25.34 3.48 -39.25
N LEU A 388 25.43 2.21 -39.68
CA LEU A 388 24.81 1.08 -38.99
C LEU A 388 25.41 0.83 -37.60
N ASP A 389 26.73 1.02 -37.45
CA ASP A 389 27.39 0.93 -36.15
C ASP A 389 26.98 2.09 -35.23
N GLN A 390 26.84 3.32 -35.75
CA GLN A 390 26.27 4.44 -34.98
C GLN A 390 24.81 4.21 -34.55
N ILE A 391 23.99 3.59 -35.42
CA ILE A 391 22.62 3.19 -35.09
C ILE A 391 22.62 2.14 -33.98
N THR A 392 23.55 1.19 -34.02
CA THR A 392 23.69 0.13 -33.01
C THR A 392 24.06 0.75 -31.66
N GLU A 393 25.13 1.56 -31.61
CA GLU A 393 25.59 2.22 -30.39
C GLU A 393 24.52 3.14 -29.79
N THR A 394 23.84 3.93 -30.63
CA THR A 394 22.75 4.81 -30.17
C THR A 394 21.53 4.02 -29.73
N GLY A 395 21.24 2.88 -30.36
CA GLY A 395 20.20 1.93 -29.97
C GLY A 395 20.47 1.33 -28.60
N GLU A 396 21.68 0.78 -28.38
CA GLU A 396 22.12 0.24 -27.09
C GLU A 396 22.05 1.29 -25.97
N ARG A 397 22.51 2.51 -26.24
CA ARG A 397 22.44 3.62 -25.27
C ARG A 397 20.99 4.04 -24.97
N SER A 398 20.12 4.03 -25.99
CA SER A 398 18.69 4.33 -25.82
C SER A 398 18.04 3.26 -24.93
N ASP A 399 18.25 1.98 -25.24
CA ASP A 399 17.71 0.85 -24.49
C ASP A 399 18.14 0.86 -23.02
N ALA A 400 19.43 1.12 -22.75
CA ALA A 400 19.95 1.24 -21.40
C ALA A 400 19.30 2.39 -20.62
N LEU A 401 19.13 3.57 -21.24
CA LEU A 401 18.52 4.73 -20.60
C LEU A 401 17.02 4.54 -20.32
N PHE A 402 16.28 3.94 -21.26
CA PHE A 402 14.87 3.60 -21.04
C PHE A 402 14.71 2.53 -19.95
N SER A 403 15.51 1.47 -19.99
CA SER A 403 15.46 0.39 -18.99
C SER A 403 15.75 0.90 -17.58
N HIS A 404 16.78 1.74 -17.42
CA HIS A 404 17.08 2.37 -16.14
C HIS A 404 15.95 3.28 -15.66
N SER A 405 15.41 4.14 -16.53
CA SER A 405 14.32 5.05 -16.16
C SER A 405 13.03 4.31 -15.79
N ILE A 406 12.74 3.19 -16.45
CA ILE A 406 11.61 2.33 -16.11
C ILE A 406 11.84 1.65 -14.76
N GLN A 407 13.07 1.21 -14.48
CA GLN A 407 13.42 0.62 -13.20
C GLN A 407 13.27 1.64 -12.05
N ASP A 408 13.70 2.88 -12.25
CA ASP A 408 13.55 3.96 -11.27
C ASP A 408 12.07 4.31 -11.04
N LEU A 409 11.27 4.40 -12.10
CA LEU A 409 9.81 4.57 -12.01
C LEU A 409 9.21 3.44 -11.17
N TYR A 410 9.64 2.21 -11.42
CA TYR A 410 9.14 1.04 -10.74
C TYR A 410 9.50 1.02 -9.25
N GLN A 411 10.75 1.33 -8.91
CA GLN A 411 11.18 1.51 -7.52
C GLN A 411 10.36 2.58 -6.81
N THR A 412 10.01 3.67 -7.50
CA THR A 412 9.16 4.74 -6.95
C THR A 412 7.76 4.23 -6.60
N VAL A 413 7.16 3.37 -7.42
CA VAL A 413 5.85 2.74 -7.16
C VAL A 413 5.92 1.80 -5.96
N LEU A 414 6.98 0.98 -5.88
CA LEU A 414 7.17 0.05 -4.77
C LEU A 414 7.41 0.77 -3.45
N ALA A 415 8.27 1.78 -3.44
CA ALA A 415 8.53 2.60 -2.25
C ALA A 415 7.23 3.21 -1.71
N SER A 416 6.38 3.73 -2.61
CA SER A 416 5.05 4.25 -2.22
C SER A 416 4.15 3.17 -1.61
N SER A 417 4.18 1.95 -2.16
CA SER A 417 3.38 0.83 -1.63
C SER A 417 3.89 0.38 -0.25
N ILE A 418 5.22 0.39 -0.04
CA ILE A 418 5.84 0.11 1.25
C ILE A 418 5.40 1.14 2.30
N SER A 419 5.55 2.43 2.00
CA SER A 419 5.16 3.50 2.93
C SER A 419 3.67 3.47 3.27
N GLU A 420 2.82 3.18 2.27
CA GLU A 420 1.38 2.98 2.51
C GLU A 420 1.11 1.78 3.44
N ALA A 421 1.82 0.67 3.23
CA ALA A 421 1.66 -0.51 4.06
C ALA A 421 2.09 -0.26 5.51
N GLU A 422 3.22 0.42 5.71
CA GLU A 422 3.76 0.79 7.03
C GLU A 422 2.85 1.74 7.79
N LEU A 423 2.32 2.77 7.12
CA LEU A 423 1.40 3.73 7.75
C LEU A 423 0.08 3.06 8.13
N THR A 424 -0.38 2.12 7.30
CA THR A 424 -1.62 1.37 7.57
C THR A 424 -1.44 0.38 8.71
N SER A 425 -0.32 -0.35 8.81
CA SER A 425 -0.07 -1.23 9.95
C SER A 425 0.06 -0.46 11.27
N GLN A 426 0.67 0.72 11.24
CA GLN A 426 0.75 1.63 12.40
C GLN A 426 -0.64 2.08 12.85
N LEU A 427 -1.50 2.50 11.92
CA LEU A 427 -2.87 2.88 12.23
C LEU A 427 -3.64 1.78 12.94
N LEU A 428 -3.50 0.54 12.48
CA LEU A 428 -4.27 -0.58 13.00
C LEU A 428 -3.95 -0.82 14.48
N VAL A 429 -2.68 -0.79 14.89
CA VAL A 429 -2.32 -0.90 16.31
C VAL A 429 -2.74 0.32 17.12
N ASP A 430 -2.69 1.51 16.52
CA ASP A 430 -3.12 2.75 17.16
C ASP A 430 -4.64 2.79 17.43
N MET A 431 -5.44 2.24 16.51
CA MET A 431 -6.88 2.05 16.70
C MET A 431 -7.18 0.99 17.74
N LEU A 432 -6.39 -0.09 17.76
CA LEU A 432 -6.51 -1.17 18.73
C LEU A 432 -6.23 -0.66 20.14
N ASP A 433 -5.10 0.03 20.35
CA ASP A 433 -4.68 0.49 21.66
C ASP A 433 -5.62 1.52 22.27
N ARG A 434 -6.13 2.46 21.47
CA ARG A 434 -7.19 3.38 21.90
C ARG A 434 -8.44 2.62 22.33
N ASN A 435 -8.82 1.59 21.58
CA ASN A 435 -10.01 0.82 21.93
C ASN A 435 -9.79 0.00 23.21
N LEU A 436 -8.65 -0.67 23.38
CA LEU A 436 -8.37 -1.45 24.59
C LEU A 436 -8.11 -0.58 25.83
N TYR A 437 -7.57 0.63 25.64
CA TYR A 437 -7.41 1.63 26.69
C TYR A 437 -8.73 1.94 27.40
N GLU A 438 -9.76 2.26 26.62
CA GLU A 438 -11.08 2.58 27.16
C GLU A 438 -11.63 1.39 27.95
N ARG A 439 -11.49 0.15 27.45
CA ARG A 439 -11.94 -1.07 28.15
C ARG A 439 -11.23 -1.27 29.50
N ALA A 440 -9.94 -0.99 29.57
CA ALA A 440 -9.23 -0.99 30.84
C ALA A 440 -9.73 0.12 31.80
N ASN A 441 -10.16 1.28 31.29
CA ASN A 441 -10.76 2.34 32.10
C ASN A 441 -12.18 1.96 32.57
N ASP A 442 -12.98 1.41 31.67
CA ASP A 442 -14.39 1.07 31.86
C ASP A 442 -14.55 0.08 33.02
N CYS A 443 -13.79 -1.03 33.03
CA CYS A 443 -13.87 -1.97 34.15
C CYS A 443 -13.48 -1.33 35.49
N ARG A 444 -12.44 -0.47 35.50
CA ARG A 444 -11.95 0.20 36.71
C ARG A 444 -12.97 1.20 37.23
N TRP A 445 -13.59 1.98 36.35
CA TRP A 445 -14.60 2.97 36.72
C TRP A 445 -15.87 2.30 37.22
N TRP A 446 -16.40 1.30 36.51
CA TRP A 446 -17.64 0.66 36.91
C TRP A 446 -17.51 -0.13 38.22
N ALA A 447 -16.31 -0.64 38.54
CA ALA A 447 -16.05 -1.25 39.84
C ALA A 447 -16.26 -0.30 41.04
N LEU A 448 -16.24 1.02 40.81
CA LEU A 448 -16.49 2.05 41.83
C LEU A 448 -17.97 2.38 42.04
N SER A 449 -18.86 1.83 41.22
CA SER A 449 -20.30 2.06 41.32
C SER A 449 -20.80 1.76 42.74
N ALA A 450 -21.47 2.75 43.35
CA ALA A 450 -22.02 2.63 44.70
C ALA A 450 -23.00 1.45 44.80
N GLN A 451 -23.79 1.24 43.74
CA GLN A 451 -24.77 0.15 43.67
C GLN A 451 -24.08 -1.23 43.65
N LEU A 452 -23.00 -1.38 42.88
CA LEU A 452 -22.24 -2.64 42.84
C LEU A 452 -21.55 -2.93 44.17
N ARG A 453 -20.91 -1.91 44.77
CA ARG A 453 -20.19 -2.03 46.04
C ARG A 453 -21.13 -2.36 47.20
N ARG A 454 -22.26 -1.66 47.33
CA ARG A 454 -23.27 -1.93 48.38
C ARG A 454 -23.92 -3.29 48.17
N GLY A 455 -24.30 -3.62 46.93
CA GLY A 455 -24.97 -4.89 46.63
C GLY A 455 -24.10 -6.11 46.91
N LEU A 456 -22.78 -6.02 46.72
CA LEU A 456 -21.84 -7.10 47.08
C LEU A 456 -21.48 -7.12 48.57
N ALA A 457 -21.44 -5.97 49.24
CA ALA A 457 -21.20 -5.91 50.68
C ALA A 457 -22.40 -6.41 51.51
N GLN A 458 -23.62 -6.20 51.02
CA GLN A 458 -24.88 -6.59 51.67
C GLN A 458 -25.79 -7.34 50.68
N PRO A 459 -25.46 -8.59 50.33
CA PRO A 459 -26.17 -9.33 49.29
C PRO A 459 -27.62 -9.63 49.67
N SER A 460 -28.53 -9.40 48.73
CA SER A 460 -29.95 -9.79 48.79
C SER A 460 -30.53 -9.86 47.37
N ASP A 461 -31.65 -10.54 47.18
CA ASP A 461 -32.30 -10.68 45.86
C ASP A 461 -32.62 -9.31 45.22
N ALA A 462 -33.02 -8.33 46.04
CA ALA A 462 -33.26 -6.96 45.59
C ALA A 462 -31.97 -6.28 45.09
N GLN A 463 -30.85 -6.49 45.79
CA GLN A 463 -29.55 -5.95 45.38
C GLN A 463 -29.02 -6.63 44.12
N THR A 464 -29.18 -7.95 43.99
CA THR A 464 -28.82 -8.67 42.76
C THR A 464 -29.57 -8.13 41.54
N LYS A 465 -30.88 -7.88 41.70
CA LYS A 465 -31.68 -7.26 40.64
C LYS A 465 -31.18 -5.85 40.29
N ALA A 466 -30.93 -5.02 41.30
CA ALA A 466 -30.42 -3.67 41.07
C ALA A 466 -29.03 -3.65 40.40
N ILE A 467 -28.16 -4.62 40.71
CA ILE A 467 -26.90 -4.82 39.99
C ILE A 467 -27.16 -5.16 38.52
N ALA A 468 -28.07 -6.11 38.24
CA ALA A 468 -28.41 -6.49 36.87
C ALA A 468 -28.98 -5.32 36.06
N ASP A 469 -29.84 -4.49 36.66
CA ASP A 469 -30.41 -3.30 36.03
C ASP A 469 -29.31 -2.27 35.66
N VAL A 470 -28.32 -2.05 36.55
CA VAL A 470 -27.16 -1.18 36.26
C VAL A 470 -26.34 -1.73 35.09
N LEU A 471 -26.03 -3.03 35.08
CA LEU A 471 -25.26 -3.63 33.99
C LEU A 471 -26.01 -3.56 32.65
N ALA A 472 -27.33 -3.80 32.66
CA ALA A 472 -28.16 -3.71 31.46
C ALA A 472 -28.18 -2.28 30.90
N TYR A 473 -28.28 -1.27 31.76
CA TYR A 473 -28.21 0.12 31.35
C TYR A 473 -26.85 0.47 30.72
N ILE A 474 -25.73 0.11 31.38
CA ILE A 474 -24.38 0.34 30.84
C ILE A 474 -24.24 -0.31 29.46
N ASN A 475 -24.59 -1.59 29.34
CA ASN A 475 -24.44 -2.33 28.08
C ASN A 475 -25.33 -1.77 26.95
N SER A 476 -26.42 -1.06 27.27
CA SER A 476 -27.26 -0.39 26.27
C SER A 476 -26.64 0.90 25.71
N LEU A 477 -25.73 1.55 26.45
CA LEU A 477 -25.02 2.75 26.02
C LEU A 477 -23.79 2.43 25.16
N TYR A 478 -23.18 1.25 25.38
CA TYR A 478 -21.94 0.84 24.74
C TYR A 478 -22.15 -0.41 23.87
N THR A 479 -22.14 -0.21 22.55
CA THR A 479 -22.29 -1.28 21.54
C THR A 479 -21.07 -2.18 21.38
N VAL A 480 -19.96 -1.85 22.04
CA VAL A 480 -18.67 -2.57 21.93
C VAL A 480 -18.54 -3.78 22.87
N TYR A 481 -19.51 -4.00 23.76
CA TYR A 481 -19.48 -5.13 24.70
C TYR A 481 -20.51 -6.19 24.37
N ALA A 482 -20.03 -7.41 24.25
CA ALA A 482 -20.89 -8.58 24.14
C ALA A 482 -21.59 -8.89 25.47
N ARG A 483 -20.90 -8.65 26.59
CA ARG A 483 -21.40 -8.99 27.93
C ARG A 483 -20.66 -8.25 29.04
N LEU A 484 -21.40 -7.90 30.08
CA LEU A 484 -20.87 -7.45 31.38
C LEU A 484 -21.33 -8.44 32.45
N PHE A 485 -20.51 -8.67 33.48
CA PHE A 485 -20.91 -9.52 34.60
C PHE A 485 -20.22 -9.12 35.90
N VAL A 486 -20.90 -9.36 37.02
CA VAL A 486 -20.40 -9.13 38.37
C VAL A 486 -20.37 -10.45 39.13
N TYR A 487 -19.31 -10.68 39.89
CA TYR A 487 -19.12 -11.87 40.70
C TYR A 487 -18.75 -11.52 42.16
N ASP A 488 -19.12 -12.41 43.07
CA ASP A 488 -18.83 -12.28 44.49
C ASP A 488 -17.36 -12.58 44.84
N ARG A 489 -17.00 -12.43 46.12
CA ARG A 489 -15.65 -12.72 46.63
C ARG A 489 -15.18 -14.16 46.39
N GLY A 490 -16.12 -15.10 46.23
CA GLY A 490 -15.82 -16.50 45.89
C GLY A 490 -15.71 -16.75 44.38
N GLY A 491 -15.87 -15.72 43.55
CA GLY A 491 -15.85 -15.82 42.09
C GLY A 491 -17.17 -16.28 41.49
N ARG A 492 -18.25 -16.40 42.27
CA ARG A 492 -19.57 -16.80 41.75
C ARG A 492 -20.23 -15.62 41.06
N ILE A 493 -20.64 -15.79 39.81
CA ILE A 493 -21.32 -14.77 39.03
C ILE A 493 -22.72 -14.56 39.59
N ILE A 494 -23.04 -13.33 39.96
CA ILE A 494 -24.32 -12.96 40.57
C ILE A 494 -25.27 -12.26 39.60
N ALA A 495 -24.74 -11.59 38.59
CA ALA A 495 -25.51 -10.84 37.60
C ALA A 495 -24.71 -10.72 36.29
N SER A 496 -25.40 -10.72 35.15
CA SER A 496 -24.79 -10.58 33.83
C SER A 496 -25.75 -9.97 32.79
N THR A 497 -25.20 -9.36 31.74
CA THR A 497 -25.95 -8.96 30.54
C THR A 497 -25.90 -10.06 29.46
N GLY A 498 -26.83 -10.00 28.51
CA GLY A 498 -26.88 -10.98 27.40
C GLY A 498 -27.32 -12.39 27.84
N GLY A 499 -28.16 -12.49 28.89
CA GLY A 499 -28.81 -13.73 29.35
C GLY A 499 -28.32 -14.27 30.71
N ASP A 500 -29.20 -14.96 31.44
CA ASP A 500 -28.93 -15.47 32.80
C ASP A 500 -28.14 -16.79 32.83
N GLU A 501 -27.72 -17.32 31.67
CA GLU A 501 -27.13 -18.65 31.51
C GLU A 501 -25.82 -18.85 32.31
N ILE A 502 -25.08 -17.76 32.54
CA ILE A 502 -23.83 -17.77 33.29
C ILE A 502 -24.01 -17.41 34.77
N VAL A 503 -25.20 -16.96 35.17
CA VAL A 503 -25.47 -16.61 36.56
C VAL A 503 -25.39 -17.87 37.42
N GLY A 504 -24.63 -17.79 38.51
CA GLY A 504 -24.31 -18.91 39.37
C GLY A 504 -23.11 -19.76 38.95
N GLN A 505 -22.54 -19.53 37.75
CA GLN A 505 -21.24 -20.10 37.37
C GLN A 505 -20.10 -19.37 38.08
N TYR A 506 -18.87 -19.84 37.91
CA TYR A 506 -17.68 -19.29 38.56
C TYR A 506 -16.64 -18.84 37.53
N ILE A 507 -15.97 -17.72 37.82
CA ILE A 507 -14.75 -17.35 37.09
C ILE A 507 -13.60 -18.30 37.43
N SER A 508 -12.53 -18.27 36.63
CA SER A 508 -11.35 -19.10 36.89
C SER A 508 -10.69 -18.73 38.23
N GLY A 509 -10.14 -19.73 38.92
CA GLY A 509 -9.45 -19.52 40.21
C GLY A 509 -8.20 -18.64 40.08
N ASP A 510 -7.52 -18.69 38.93
CA ASP A 510 -6.36 -17.87 38.62
C ASP A 510 -6.77 -16.41 38.43
N THR A 511 -7.84 -16.15 37.66
CA THR A 511 -8.42 -14.81 37.49
C THR A 511 -8.85 -14.24 38.84
N LEU A 512 -9.58 -15.02 39.66
CA LEU A 512 -10.02 -14.60 40.98
C LEU A 512 -8.84 -14.21 41.90
N SER A 513 -7.79 -15.02 41.90
CA SER A 513 -6.58 -14.77 42.71
C SER A 513 -5.87 -13.49 42.30
N ARG A 514 -5.78 -13.22 40.99
CA ARG A 514 -5.15 -11.99 40.46
C ARG A 514 -6.00 -10.75 40.75
N VAL A 515 -7.30 -10.83 40.56
CA VAL A 515 -8.23 -9.71 40.86
C VAL A 515 -8.23 -9.39 42.35
N ALA A 516 -8.23 -10.40 43.22
CA ALA A 516 -8.16 -10.20 44.67
C ALA A 516 -6.81 -9.59 45.13
N ALA A 517 -5.76 -9.71 44.32
CA ALA A 517 -4.42 -9.17 44.59
C ALA A 517 -4.21 -7.74 44.08
N LEU A 518 -5.16 -7.16 43.32
CA LEU A 518 -5.11 -5.77 42.88
C LEU A 518 -5.02 -4.85 44.10
N ARG A 519 -4.13 -3.84 44.05
CA ARG A 519 -3.78 -3.02 45.21
C ARG A 519 -4.52 -1.70 45.24
N SER A 520 -4.83 -1.17 44.07
CA SER A 520 -5.49 0.11 43.86
C SER A 520 -6.81 -0.06 43.11
N GLU A 521 -7.58 1.04 43.03
CA GLU A 521 -8.73 1.22 42.14
C GLU A 521 -8.29 1.59 40.71
N LEU A 522 -7.01 1.94 40.55
CA LEU A 522 -6.37 2.17 39.24
C LEU A 522 -5.82 0.89 38.61
N ASP A 523 -5.79 -0.22 39.35
CA ASP A 523 -5.28 -1.48 38.82
C ASP A 523 -6.42 -2.28 38.16
N HIS A 524 -6.09 -2.97 37.08
CA HIS A 524 -6.97 -3.94 36.42
C HIS A 524 -6.21 -5.22 36.09
N TYR A 525 -6.95 -6.25 35.70
CA TYR A 525 -6.39 -7.50 35.22
C TYR A 525 -7.00 -7.86 33.85
N PRO A 526 -6.21 -7.84 32.76
CA PRO A 526 -6.63 -8.37 31.48
C PRO A 526 -6.40 -9.89 31.42
N GLU A 527 -7.39 -10.64 30.98
CA GLU A 527 -7.19 -12.03 30.55
C GLU A 527 -6.47 -12.05 29.18
N SER A 528 -5.63 -13.07 28.96
CA SER A 528 -5.01 -13.29 27.65
C SER A 528 -6.07 -13.53 26.59
N PHE A 529 -5.89 -12.99 25.38
CA PHE A 529 -6.82 -13.22 24.28
C PHE A 529 -6.98 -14.71 24.00
N GLY A 530 -8.21 -15.21 24.06
CA GLY A 530 -8.47 -16.62 23.84
C GLY A 530 -9.94 -17.01 23.97
N PRO A 531 -10.27 -18.26 23.64
CA PRO A 531 -11.64 -18.79 23.73
C PRO A 531 -12.21 -18.63 25.12
N SER A 532 -13.42 -18.06 25.21
CA SER A 532 -14.09 -17.87 26.51
C SER A 532 -15.53 -18.39 26.50
N ALA A 533 -15.91 -19.10 27.57
CA ALA A 533 -17.29 -19.51 27.80
C ALA A 533 -18.24 -18.30 27.95
N PHE A 534 -17.71 -17.14 28.36
CA PHE A 534 -18.49 -15.90 28.49
C PHE A 534 -18.80 -15.25 27.15
N TYR A 535 -18.22 -15.73 26.05
CA TYR A 535 -18.38 -15.25 24.68
C TYR A 535 -18.66 -16.40 23.69
N GLY A 536 -19.46 -17.39 24.10
CA GLY A 536 -19.91 -18.48 23.22
C GLY A 536 -18.79 -19.42 22.75
N GLY A 537 -17.64 -19.44 23.42
CA GLY A 537 -16.46 -20.22 23.02
C GLY A 537 -15.58 -19.55 21.97
N GLU A 538 -15.95 -18.35 21.50
CA GLU A 538 -15.12 -17.55 20.59
C GLU A 538 -14.01 -16.82 21.36
N ALA A 539 -12.97 -16.41 20.64
CA ALA A 539 -11.82 -15.72 21.24
C ALA A 539 -12.12 -14.24 21.53
N THR A 540 -11.76 -13.77 22.72
CA THR A 540 -11.99 -12.37 23.13
C THR A 540 -11.02 -11.88 24.20
N TYR A 541 -11.00 -10.57 24.42
CA TYR A 541 -10.44 -9.93 25.61
C TYR A 541 -11.49 -9.81 26.72
N ILE A 542 -11.09 -10.14 27.95
CA ILE A 542 -11.88 -9.90 29.15
C ILE A 542 -11.06 -9.09 30.13
N TYR A 543 -11.60 -7.94 30.54
CA TYR A 543 -10.96 -7.07 31.52
C TYR A 543 -11.68 -7.17 32.86
N HIS A 544 -10.90 -7.27 33.92
CA HIS A 544 -11.39 -7.39 35.29
C HIS A 544 -10.91 -6.26 36.18
N ALA A 545 -11.79 -5.84 37.09
CA ALA A 545 -11.44 -4.93 38.17
C ALA A 545 -12.05 -5.40 39.50
N ALA A 546 -11.37 -5.09 40.61
CA ALA A 546 -11.79 -5.46 41.94
C ALA A 546 -12.87 -4.50 42.47
N ILE A 547 -14.01 -5.05 42.90
CA ILE A 547 -15.03 -4.27 43.61
C ILE A 547 -14.70 -4.29 45.09
N ARG A 548 -14.55 -3.11 45.68
CA ARG A 548 -14.10 -2.92 47.07
C ARG A 548 -15.26 -2.52 47.98
N HIS A 549 -15.19 -2.93 49.24
CA HIS A 549 -16.21 -2.61 50.25
C HIS A 549 -16.41 -1.07 50.34
N PRO A 550 -17.65 -0.56 50.47
CA PRO A 550 -17.91 0.88 50.52
C PRO A 550 -17.16 1.59 51.65
N GLU A 551 -17.12 1.00 52.83
CA GLU A 551 -16.50 1.59 54.04
C GLU A 551 -15.07 1.10 54.31
N GLN A 552 -14.62 0.06 53.60
CA GLN A 552 -13.33 -0.61 53.84
C GLN A 552 -12.64 -0.76 52.49
N THR A 553 -12.16 0.34 51.92
CA THR A 553 -11.62 0.41 50.55
C THR A 553 -10.48 -0.59 50.30
N GLY A 554 -9.70 -0.96 51.32
CA GLY A 554 -8.70 -2.02 51.21
C GLY A 554 -9.26 -3.45 51.01
N SER A 555 -10.55 -3.68 51.27
CA SER A 555 -11.19 -5.00 51.24
C SER A 555 -11.94 -5.25 49.94
N VAL A 556 -11.51 -6.27 49.18
CA VAL A 556 -12.20 -6.73 47.96
C VAL A 556 -13.42 -7.59 48.34
N VAL A 557 -14.59 -7.21 47.84
CA VAL A 557 -15.88 -7.91 48.08
C VAL A 557 -16.37 -8.68 46.85
N GLY A 558 -15.72 -8.50 45.71
CA GLY A 558 -15.99 -9.22 44.47
C GLY A 558 -15.26 -8.56 43.30
N GLY A 559 -15.78 -8.74 42.09
CA GLY A 559 -15.22 -8.10 40.90
C GLY A 559 -16.22 -7.95 39.78
N ILE A 560 -15.84 -7.13 38.80
CA ILE A 560 -16.55 -6.96 37.53
C ILE A 560 -15.68 -7.54 36.42
N GLY A 561 -16.30 -8.25 35.49
CA GLY A 561 -15.70 -8.67 34.23
C GLY A 561 -16.45 -8.06 33.06
N ILE A 562 -15.70 -7.50 32.11
CA ILE A 562 -16.26 -6.94 30.87
C ILE A 562 -15.75 -7.75 29.70
N VAL A 563 -16.66 -8.23 28.86
CA VAL A 563 -16.37 -9.06 27.68
C VAL A 563 -16.47 -8.18 26.45
N PHE A 564 -15.32 -7.92 25.84
CA PHE A 564 -15.24 -7.14 24.61
C PHE A 564 -15.89 -7.91 23.44
N ASP A 565 -16.62 -7.24 22.56
CA ASP A 565 -17.15 -7.87 21.33
C ASP A 565 -16.06 -7.98 20.26
N SER A 566 -15.00 -8.73 20.58
CA SER A 566 -13.73 -8.73 19.83
C SER A 566 -13.89 -9.11 18.36
N LYS A 567 -14.81 -10.04 18.03
CA LYS A 567 -14.93 -10.58 16.67
C LYS A 567 -15.33 -9.48 15.66
N PRO A 568 -16.48 -8.80 15.80
CA PRO A 568 -16.84 -7.71 14.90
C PRO A 568 -15.89 -6.51 15.06
N GLU A 569 -15.50 -6.14 16.28
CA GLU A 569 -14.73 -4.92 16.51
C GLU A 569 -13.32 -4.97 15.94
N LEU A 570 -12.57 -6.07 16.17
CA LEU A 570 -11.24 -6.24 15.60
C LEU A 570 -11.30 -6.37 14.07
N LEU A 571 -12.29 -7.10 13.54
CA LEU A 571 -12.46 -7.25 12.10
C LEU A 571 -12.82 -5.91 11.44
N ASN A 572 -13.65 -5.08 12.07
CA ASN A 572 -13.99 -3.74 11.57
C ASN A 572 -12.75 -2.84 11.50
N MET A 573 -11.89 -2.86 12.53
CA MET A 573 -10.62 -2.12 12.49
C MET A 573 -9.74 -2.56 11.32
N LEU A 574 -9.57 -3.86 11.12
CA LEU A 574 -8.79 -4.41 10.01
C LEU A 574 -9.39 -4.08 8.64
N ASN A 575 -10.72 -4.17 8.49
CA ASN A 575 -11.44 -3.81 7.28
C ASN A 575 -11.32 -2.32 6.93
N SER A 576 -11.36 -1.44 7.94
CA SER A 576 -11.11 -0.01 7.77
C SER A 576 -9.69 0.26 7.27
N GLY A 577 -8.69 -0.47 7.77
CA GLY A 577 -7.31 -0.36 7.31
C GLY A 577 -7.11 -0.80 5.85
N VAL A 578 -7.68 -1.94 5.44
CA VAL A 578 -7.56 -2.40 4.03
C VAL A 578 -8.50 -1.65 3.08
N ALA A 579 -9.53 -0.97 3.60
CA ALA A 579 -10.47 -0.13 2.85
C ALA A 579 -11.04 -0.81 1.58
N GLY A 580 -11.38 -2.11 1.67
CA GLY A 580 -11.95 -2.89 0.57
C GLY A 580 -10.98 -3.27 -0.55
N ARG A 581 -9.67 -3.04 -0.40
CA ARG A 581 -8.65 -3.38 -1.40
C ARG A 581 -8.39 -4.89 -1.40
N ALA A 582 -8.83 -5.57 -2.45
CA ALA A 582 -8.73 -7.03 -2.57
C ALA A 582 -7.29 -7.58 -2.56
N SER A 583 -6.30 -6.75 -2.91
CA SER A 583 -4.88 -7.12 -2.86
C SER A 583 -4.27 -7.01 -1.47
N MET A 584 -4.98 -6.42 -0.50
CA MET A 584 -4.50 -6.23 0.87
C MET A 584 -5.18 -7.19 1.83
N ARG A 585 -4.40 -7.74 2.76
CA ARG A 585 -4.88 -8.50 3.91
C ARG A 585 -4.27 -7.93 5.17
N ALA A 586 -5.05 -7.81 6.23
CA ALA A 586 -4.60 -7.30 7.51
C ALA A 586 -4.86 -8.33 8.62
N TYR A 587 -3.95 -8.36 9.59
CA TYR A 587 -3.98 -9.29 10.72
C TYR A 587 -3.59 -8.54 11.99
N PHE A 588 -4.24 -8.88 13.10
CA PHE A 588 -3.68 -8.67 14.43
C PHE A 588 -3.10 -10.00 14.91
N VAL A 589 -1.85 -9.99 15.35
CA VAL A 589 -1.15 -11.20 15.81
C VAL A 589 -0.40 -10.96 17.11
N THR A 590 -0.15 -12.04 17.87
CA THR A 590 0.82 -12.02 18.98
C THR A 590 2.26 -11.94 18.44
N PRO A 591 3.27 -11.63 19.29
CA PRO A 591 4.69 -11.70 18.91
C PRO A 591 5.11 -13.01 18.26
N GLU A 592 4.48 -14.12 18.61
CA GLU A 592 4.72 -15.47 18.08
C GLU A 592 3.96 -15.77 16.77
N GLY A 593 3.22 -14.79 16.24
CA GLY A 593 2.43 -14.92 15.02
C GLY A 593 1.06 -15.58 15.21
N ARG A 594 0.57 -15.76 16.45
CA ARG A 594 -0.77 -16.30 16.68
C ARG A 594 -1.82 -15.25 16.34
N VAL A 595 -2.76 -15.59 15.48
CA VAL A 595 -3.78 -14.66 14.97
C VAL A 595 -4.82 -14.35 16.03
N LEU A 596 -5.08 -13.06 16.23
CA LEU A 596 -6.14 -12.51 17.07
C LEU A 596 -7.38 -12.18 16.23
N SER A 597 -7.17 -11.59 15.04
CA SER A 597 -8.19 -11.32 14.04
C SER A 597 -7.53 -11.17 12.66
N SER A 598 -8.29 -11.40 11.59
CA SER A 598 -7.81 -11.31 10.21
C SER A 598 -8.91 -10.92 9.23
N THR A 599 -8.56 -10.20 8.15
CA THR A 599 -9.43 -10.03 6.98
C THR A 599 -9.39 -11.24 6.04
N ASP A 600 -8.50 -12.19 6.27
CA ASP A 600 -8.37 -13.42 5.49
C ASP A 600 -9.31 -14.50 6.02
N ALA A 601 -10.33 -14.84 5.24
CA ALA A 601 -11.30 -15.87 5.62
C ALA A 601 -10.67 -17.27 5.80
N ALA A 602 -9.46 -17.50 5.28
CA ALA A 602 -8.73 -18.75 5.47
C ALA A 602 -7.98 -18.83 6.82
N CYS A 603 -7.91 -17.72 7.57
CA CYS A 603 -7.15 -17.63 8.81
C CYS A 603 -8.07 -17.20 9.97
N ALA A 604 -8.36 -18.14 10.87
CA ALA A 604 -9.23 -17.90 12.01
C ALA A 604 -8.43 -17.42 13.25
N PRO A 605 -9.08 -16.75 14.21
CA PRO A 605 -8.49 -16.47 15.51
C PRO A 605 -7.94 -17.75 16.16
N GLY A 606 -6.69 -17.71 16.61
CA GLY A 606 -5.97 -18.85 17.18
C GLY A 606 -5.07 -19.61 16.20
N ASP A 607 -5.21 -19.41 14.89
CA ASP A 607 -4.28 -19.94 13.89
C ASP A 607 -2.91 -19.26 14.00
N VAL A 608 -1.89 -19.82 13.34
CA VAL A 608 -0.54 -19.24 13.29
C VAL A 608 -0.29 -18.67 11.90
N LEU A 609 -0.01 -17.37 11.83
CA LEU A 609 0.41 -16.72 10.61
C LEU A 609 1.89 -17.03 10.35
N HIS A 610 2.14 -17.89 9.35
CA HIS A 610 3.49 -18.26 8.95
C HIS A 610 4.12 -17.18 8.06
N LEU A 611 4.72 -16.18 8.70
CA LEU A 611 5.61 -15.21 8.07
C LEU A 611 7.07 -15.67 8.19
N ASP A 612 7.93 -15.11 7.33
CA ASP A 612 9.38 -15.27 7.50
C ASP A 612 9.75 -14.79 8.92
N THR A 613 10.32 -15.70 9.71
CA THR A 613 10.56 -15.54 11.16
C THR A 613 11.30 -14.25 11.50
N GLY A 614 12.18 -13.78 10.60
CA GLY A 614 12.94 -12.55 10.83
C GLY A 614 12.08 -11.28 10.87
N LEU A 615 10.94 -11.21 10.18
CA LEU A 615 10.16 -9.97 10.09
C LEU A 615 9.38 -9.68 11.39
N LEU A 616 8.74 -10.69 11.97
CA LEU A 616 8.05 -10.55 13.25
C LEU A 616 9.05 -10.32 14.39
N GLU A 617 10.22 -10.97 14.36
CA GLU A 617 11.30 -10.73 15.33
C GLU A 617 11.81 -9.28 15.26
N LEU A 618 12.00 -8.72 14.05
CA LEU A 618 12.39 -7.32 13.87
C LEU A 618 11.32 -6.36 14.39
N ALA A 619 10.05 -6.60 14.08
CA ALA A 619 8.95 -5.79 14.59
C ALA A 619 8.84 -5.87 16.13
N ASN A 620 9.14 -7.04 16.71
CA ASN A 620 9.19 -7.21 18.16
C ASN A 620 10.35 -6.46 18.81
N ALA A 621 11.51 -6.42 18.15
CA ALA A 621 12.73 -5.77 18.63
C ALA A 621 12.76 -4.26 18.37
N ALA A 622 11.92 -3.76 17.46
CA ALA A 622 11.75 -2.33 17.23
C ALA A 622 11.30 -1.63 18.51
N ASP A 623 11.82 -0.42 18.74
CA ASP A 623 11.51 0.36 19.93
C ASP A 623 10.00 0.62 20.02
N ALA A 624 9.36 -0.02 21.01
CA ALA A 624 7.93 0.08 21.23
C ALA A 624 7.48 1.54 21.46
N GLY A 625 8.36 2.42 21.95
CA GLY A 625 8.04 3.84 22.14
C GLY A 625 8.01 4.67 20.85
N SER A 626 8.50 4.12 19.72
CA SER A 626 8.60 4.85 18.45
C SER A 626 7.47 4.58 17.46
N GLY A 627 6.67 3.53 17.68
CA GLY A 627 5.67 3.08 16.70
C GLY A 627 6.27 2.68 15.34
N ALA A 628 7.57 2.40 15.28
CA ALA A 628 8.27 2.15 14.02
C ALA A 628 7.76 0.87 13.34
N SER A 629 7.36 1.02 12.09
CA SER A 629 6.98 -0.10 11.21
C SER A 629 8.23 -0.74 10.59
N VAL A 630 8.19 -2.05 10.40
CA VAL A 630 9.20 -2.80 9.64
C VAL A 630 8.52 -3.39 8.43
N SER A 631 9.09 -3.17 7.24
CA SER A 631 8.57 -3.70 5.99
C SER A 631 9.58 -4.54 5.21
N ARG A 632 9.08 -5.45 4.38
CA ARG A 632 9.90 -6.29 3.50
C ARG A 632 9.12 -6.74 2.27
N ILE A 633 9.82 -6.79 1.13
CA ILE A 633 9.37 -7.50 -0.07
C ILE A 633 9.73 -8.98 0.08
N MET A 634 8.75 -9.88 -0.05
CA MET A 634 8.97 -11.32 0.12
C MET A 634 8.00 -12.17 -0.71
N GLN A 635 8.19 -13.49 -0.68
CA GLN A 635 7.21 -14.45 -1.17
C GLN A 635 6.40 -14.99 0.01
N HIS A 636 5.08 -15.02 -0.12
CA HIS A 636 4.17 -15.57 0.88
C HIS A 636 2.98 -16.26 0.17
N ASP A 637 2.67 -17.49 0.56
CA ASP A 637 1.60 -18.31 -0.04
C ASP A 637 1.62 -18.37 -1.58
N GLY A 638 2.84 -18.49 -2.14
CA GLY A 638 3.04 -18.53 -3.58
C GLY A 638 2.70 -17.22 -4.28
N GLN A 639 2.63 -16.09 -3.57
CA GLN A 639 2.49 -14.73 -4.10
C GLN A 639 3.74 -13.90 -3.81
N TYR A 640 4.05 -12.93 -4.67
CA TYR A 640 4.92 -11.83 -4.31
C TYR A 640 4.13 -10.81 -3.49
N VAL A 641 4.66 -10.45 -2.32
CA VAL A 641 3.99 -9.55 -1.38
C VAL A 641 4.94 -8.49 -0.82
N ILE A 642 4.37 -7.34 -0.47
CA ILE A 642 4.95 -6.45 0.54
C ILE A 642 4.30 -6.81 1.87
N ALA A 643 5.12 -7.11 2.88
CA ALA A 643 4.69 -7.31 4.25
C ALA A 643 5.15 -6.12 5.10
N ALA A 644 4.25 -5.52 5.87
CA ALA A 644 4.55 -4.49 6.85
C ALA A 644 4.04 -4.91 8.23
N CYS A 645 4.87 -4.73 9.25
CA CYS A 645 4.59 -5.13 10.63
C CYS A 645 4.82 -3.95 11.56
N THR A 646 3.85 -3.64 12.42
CA THR A 646 4.00 -2.62 13.47
C THR A 646 3.60 -3.20 14.80
N ARG A 647 4.47 -3.05 15.80
CA ARG A 647 4.17 -3.42 17.18
C ARG A 647 3.40 -2.30 17.86
N SER A 648 2.37 -2.66 18.61
CA SER A 648 1.61 -1.74 19.45
C SER A 648 2.51 -1.04 20.47
N ALA A 649 2.41 0.30 20.51
CA ALA A 649 3.19 1.19 21.37
C ALA A 649 2.46 1.54 22.68
N GLY A 650 1.14 1.36 22.73
CA GLY A 650 0.27 1.88 23.77
C GLY A 650 -0.40 3.20 23.39
N TYR A 651 -1.31 3.65 24.26
CA TYR A 651 -2.01 4.93 24.12
C TYR A 651 -2.13 5.58 25.50
N ARG A 652 -1.54 6.76 25.66
CA ARG A 652 -1.46 7.48 26.95
C ARG A 652 -0.81 6.60 28.03
N GLU A 653 -1.51 6.31 29.12
CA GLU A 653 -1.07 5.41 30.18
C GLU A 653 -1.27 3.90 29.87
N PHE A 654 -2.02 3.56 28.81
CA PHE A 654 -2.22 2.18 28.39
C PHE A 654 -0.92 1.58 27.86
N ARG A 655 -0.54 0.40 28.38
CA ARG A 655 0.75 -0.29 28.12
C ARG A 655 2.00 0.45 28.61
N ALA A 656 1.85 1.52 29.39
CA ALA A 656 3.00 2.20 30.00
C ALA A 656 3.73 1.32 31.03
N VAL A 657 3.04 0.34 31.62
CA VAL A 657 3.61 -0.66 32.54
C VAL A 657 3.82 -1.97 31.79
N GLU A 658 5.08 -2.40 31.67
CA GLU A 658 5.43 -3.66 31.02
C GLU A 658 4.79 -4.86 31.73
N GLY A 659 4.27 -5.81 30.94
CA GLY A 659 3.78 -7.11 31.42
C GLY A 659 2.34 -7.11 31.95
N VAL A 660 1.62 -5.97 31.91
CA VAL A 660 0.19 -5.92 32.21
C VAL A 660 -0.62 -6.37 31.00
N GLU A 661 -0.48 -5.68 29.87
CA GLU A 661 -1.22 -5.96 28.64
C GLU A 661 -0.47 -6.94 27.72
N GLN A 662 -1.22 -7.79 27.00
CA GLN A 662 -0.64 -8.69 26.00
C GLN A 662 -0.13 -7.91 24.78
N PRO A 663 1.14 -8.06 24.36
CA PRO A 663 1.67 -7.40 23.18
C PRO A 663 0.95 -7.85 21.90
N VAL A 664 0.75 -6.92 20.97
CA VAL A 664 0.10 -7.16 19.67
C VAL A 664 0.92 -6.52 18.54
N ILE A 665 0.95 -7.19 17.39
CA ILE A 665 1.51 -6.69 16.14
C ILE A 665 0.39 -6.63 15.11
N ALA A 666 0.26 -5.51 14.40
CA ALA A 666 -0.49 -5.47 13.16
C ALA A 666 0.41 -5.88 12.01
N VAL A 667 -0.09 -6.79 11.17
CA VAL A 667 0.56 -7.22 9.94
C VAL A 667 -0.31 -6.84 8.77
N LEU A 668 0.26 -6.17 7.78
CA LEU A 668 -0.36 -5.91 6.49
C LEU A 668 0.39 -6.66 5.39
N LEU A 669 -0.33 -7.39 4.55
CA LEU A 669 0.18 -8.06 3.37
C LEU A 669 -0.48 -7.47 2.12
N GLN A 670 0.31 -6.92 1.21
CA GLN A 670 -0.13 -6.46 -0.10
C GLN A 670 0.40 -7.38 -1.19
N ALA A 671 -0.49 -8.10 -1.87
CA ALA A 671 -0.16 -9.05 -2.92
C ALA A 671 -0.11 -8.41 -4.32
N PHE A 672 0.90 -8.79 -5.11
CA PHE A 672 1.13 -8.30 -6.48
C PHE A 672 0.87 -9.36 -7.56
N GLY A 673 0.94 -10.65 -7.20
CA GLY A 673 0.64 -11.76 -8.10
C GLY A 673 1.41 -13.04 -7.77
N PRO A 674 1.06 -14.17 -8.41
CA PRO A 674 1.64 -15.47 -8.11
C PRO A 674 3.11 -15.58 -8.49
N VAL A 675 3.91 -16.30 -7.70
CA VAL A 675 5.32 -16.58 -7.99
C VAL A 675 5.42 -17.33 -9.32
N ARG A 676 6.17 -16.77 -10.27
CA ARG A 676 6.39 -17.37 -11.58
C ARG A 676 7.77 -18.02 -11.61
N ASN A 677 7.81 -19.32 -11.82
CA ASN A 677 9.05 -20.03 -12.16
C ASN A 677 9.34 -19.83 -13.65
N GLU A 678 9.61 -18.61 -14.08
CA GLU A 678 10.10 -18.38 -15.43
C GLU A 678 11.56 -18.84 -15.52
N LEU A 679 11.86 -19.68 -16.51
CA LEU A 679 13.24 -19.99 -16.87
C LEU A 679 13.95 -18.65 -17.17
N PRO A 680 15.12 -18.37 -16.58
CA PRO A 680 15.78 -17.09 -16.77
C PRO A 680 15.94 -16.79 -18.26
N ALA A 681 15.66 -15.55 -18.65
CA ALA A 681 16.03 -15.05 -19.96
C ALA A 681 17.52 -15.38 -20.18
N ARG A 682 17.83 -16.17 -21.23
CA ARG A 682 19.21 -16.56 -21.49
C ARG A 682 19.99 -15.28 -21.78
N ALA A 683 21.12 -15.07 -21.10
CA ALA A 683 21.99 -13.94 -21.40
C ALA A 683 22.32 -13.94 -22.90
N ALA A 684 22.18 -12.77 -23.54
CA ALA A 684 22.50 -12.61 -24.95
C ALA A 684 23.95 -13.08 -25.18
N VAL A 685 24.13 -14.06 -26.06
CA VAL A 685 25.45 -14.66 -26.31
C VAL A 685 26.26 -13.71 -27.16
N ARG A 686 27.15 -12.91 -26.56
CA ARG A 686 27.98 -11.99 -27.32
C ARG A 686 28.98 -12.76 -28.19
N ILE A 687 28.99 -12.45 -29.48
CA ILE A 687 29.95 -13.02 -30.44
C ILE A 687 31.08 -12.00 -30.63
N GLU A 688 32.27 -12.36 -30.14
CA GLU A 688 33.47 -11.55 -30.29
C GLU A 688 33.98 -11.60 -31.72
N ARG A 689 34.13 -10.43 -32.34
CA ARG A 689 34.63 -10.29 -33.70
C ARG A 689 36.15 -10.47 -33.68
N LEU A 690 36.63 -11.62 -34.18
CA LEU A 690 38.05 -12.00 -34.12
C LEU A 690 38.84 -11.62 -35.38
N ARG A 691 38.21 -11.57 -36.57
CA ARG A 691 38.85 -11.27 -37.87
C ARG A 691 37.86 -10.61 -38.84
N ASP A 692 38.34 -9.70 -39.68
CA ASP A 692 37.59 -9.07 -40.79
C ASP A 692 37.94 -9.73 -42.14
N THR A 693 38.00 -11.06 -42.14
CA THR A 693 38.32 -11.84 -43.33
C THR A 693 37.38 -13.02 -43.43
N GLY A 694 36.68 -13.12 -44.55
CA GLY A 694 35.80 -14.23 -44.83
C GLY A 694 34.40 -13.78 -45.24
N PRO A 695 33.59 -14.71 -45.72
CA PRO A 695 32.21 -14.45 -46.12
C PRO A 695 31.28 -14.16 -44.93
N ASP A 696 30.30 -13.28 -45.14
CA ASP A 696 29.31 -12.90 -44.13
C ASP A 696 28.27 -13.99 -43.86
N PHE A 697 28.00 -14.19 -42.57
CA PHE A 697 26.97 -15.05 -42.03
C PHE A 697 25.99 -14.25 -41.20
N ALA A 698 24.71 -14.46 -41.47
CA ALA A 698 23.64 -13.94 -40.65
C ALA A 698 23.26 -14.98 -39.60
N ILE A 699 23.35 -14.57 -38.34
CA ILE A 699 23.20 -15.40 -37.15
C ILE A 699 21.85 -15.10 -36.51
N PHE A 700 21.15 -16.13 -36.07
CA PHE A 700 19.79 -16.06 -35.54
C PHE A 700 19.50 -17.25 -34.62
N TYR A 701 18.42 -17.15 -33.83
CA TYR A 701 17.93 -18.25 -33.00
C TYR A 701 16.75 -18.97 -33.67
N ALA A 702 16.76 -20.30 -33.66
CA ALA A 702 15.60 -21.12 -34.00
C ALA A 702 15.55 -22.35 -33.08
N GLY A 703 14.40 -22.60 -32.45
CA GLY A 703 14.25 -23.67 -31.46
C GLY A 703 15.14 -23.48 -30.22
N ARG A 704 15.46 -22.22 -29.86
CA ARG A 704 16.42 -21.83 -28.81
C ARG A 704 17.88 -22.24 -29.09
N THR A 705 18.20 -22.64 -30.31
CA THR A 705 19.56 -22.96 -30.79
C THR A 705 20.08 -21.84 -31.67
N LEU A 706 21.37 -21.52 -31.55
CA LEU A 706 22.04 -20.49 -32.35
C LEU A 706 22.46 -21.09 -33.70
N MET A 707 21.96 -20.52 -34.78
CA MET A 707 22.16 -20.99 -36.16
C MET A 707 22.66 -19.85 -37.04
N ALA A 708 23.25 -20.19 -38.18
CA ALA A 708 23.77 -19.24 -39.15
C ALA A 708 23.42 -19.65 -40.58
N LEU A 709 23.24 -18.66 -41.46
CA LEU A 709 23.06 -18.85 -42.89
C LEU A 709 23.86 -17.78 -43.64
N ARG A 710 24.30 -18.06 -44.87
CA ARG A 710 25.09 -17.09 -45.66
C ARG A 710 24.27 -15.81 -45.85
N ALA A 711 24.84 -14.64 -45.52
CA ALA A 711 24.12 -13.37 -45.67
C ALA A 711 23.66 -13.14 -47.12
N ALA A 712 24.47 -13.56 -48.10
CA ALA A 712 24.15 -13.46 -49.54
C ALA A 712 22.95 -14.31 -50.01
N GLN A 713 22.41 -15.19 -49.16
CA GLN A 713 21.24 -16.02 -49.45
C GLN A 713 19.96 -15.47 -48.82
N ILE A 714 20.07 -14.33 -48.11
CA ILE A 714 18.99 -13.71 -47.36
C ILE A 714 18.66 -12.38 -48.03
N GLN A 715 17.37 -12.14 -48.26
CA GLN A 715 16.89 -10.88 -48.79
C GLN A 715 16.68 -9.86 -47.67
N GLU A 716 15.86 -10.20 -46.68
CA GLU A 716 15.58 -9.39 -45.49
C GLU A 716 14.88 -10.23 -44.43
N ALA A 717 14.80 -9.71 -43.21
CA ALA A 717 13.90 -10.19 -42.17
C ALA A 717 12.73 -9.24 -41.94
N VAL A 718 11.55 -9.78 -41.67
CA VAL A 718 10.32 -9.04 -41.34
C VAL A 718 9.64 -9.63 -40.11
N PRO A 719 8.83 -8.85 -39.36
CA PRO A 719 8.14 -9.38 -38.18
C PRO A 719 7.11 -10.45 -38.55
N PHE A 720 7.03 -11.53 -37.76
CA PHE A 720 6.06 -12.61 -37.97
C PHE A 720 4.60 -12.13 -37.91
N ALA A 721 4.32 -11.03 -37.21
CA ALA A 721 2.99 -10.40 -37.16
C ALA A 721 2.43 -10.03 -38.56
N LYS A 722 3.27 -9.94 -39.60
CA LYS A 722 2.84 -9.71 -40.99
C LYS A 722 2.37 -10.97 -41.72
N VAL A 723 2.57 -12.16 -41.14
CA VAL A 723 2.20 -13.44 -41.76
C VAL A 723 0.71 -13.67 -41.60
N GLN A 724 0.04 -13.93 -42.72
CA GLN A 724 -1.33 -14.40 -42.74
C GLN A 724 -1.32 -15.91 -42.51
N ARG A 725 -1.78 -16.32 -41.31
CA ARG A 725 -1.86 -17.75 -40.95
C ARG A 725 -2.89 -18.46 -41.81
N THR A 726 -2.55 -19.65 -42.28
CA THR A 726 -3.43 -20.48 -43.12
C THR A 726 -3.66 -21.83 -42.44
N THR A 727 -4.92 -22.25 -42.30
CA THR A 727 -5.31 -23.51 -41.64
C THR A 727 -5.47 -24.70 -42.60
N SER A 728 -4.97 -24.61 -43.83
CA SER A 728 -5.28 -25.54 -44.91
C SER A 728 -4.11 -26.47 -45.26
N GLY A 729 -4.41 -27.76 -45.50
CA GLY A 729 -3.46 -28.87 -45.67
C GLY A 729 -2.26 -28.59 -46.58
N GLY A 730 -1.07 -28.90 -46.05
CA GLY A 730 0.23 -28.72 -46.71
C GLY A 730 1.36 -29.32 -45.85
N HIS A 731 2.61 -29.02 -46.19
CA HIS A 731 3.80 -29.47 -45.45
C HIS A 731 3.70 -29.12 -43.95
N PRO A 732 4.04 -30.03 -43.01
CA PRO A 732 3.79 -29.86 -41.57
C PRO A 732 4.48 -28.63 -40.95
N ALA A 733 5.58 -28.16 -41.54
CA ALA A 733 6.26 -26.93 -41.12
C ALA A 733 5.65 -25.63 -41.67
N ARG A 734 4.62 -25.67 -42.52
CA ARG A 734 4.06 -24.45 -43.14
C ARG A 734 3.16 -23.70 -42.17
N LEU A 735 3.45 -22.42 -41.95
CA LEU A 735 2.75 -21.56 -40.99
C LEU A 735 1.75 -20.60 -41.64
N GLY A 736 2.03 -20.14 -42.86
CA GLY A 736 1.21 -19.14 -43.53
C GLY A 736 1.86 -18.52 -44.75
N MET A 737 1.31 -17.40 -45.18
CA MET A 737 1.77 -16.62 -46.34
C MET A 737 2.16 -15.21 -45.91
N LEU A 738 3.18 -14.66 -46.58
CA LEU A 738 3.65 -13.30 -46.38
C LEU A 738 3.59 -12.54 -47.72
N ASP A 739 3.06 -11.32 -47.67
CA ASP A 739 3.05 -10.39 -48.80
C ASP A 739 4.43 -9.72 -48.93
N VAL A 740 5.14 -10.00 -50.01
CA VAL A 740 6.42 -9.36 -50.32
C VAL A 740 6.24 -8.39 -51.51
N PRO A 741 6.56 -7.09 -51.35
CA PRO A 741 6.47 -6.12 -52.42
C PRO A 741 7.59 -6.33 -53.46
N LEU A 742 7.23 -6.49 -54.74
CA LEU A 742 8.19 -6.47 -55.87
C LEU A 742 8.38 -5.04 -56.40
N ALA A 743 9.53 -4.79 -57.00
CA ALA A 743 9.77 -3.60 -57.80
C ALA A 743 8.68 -3.45 -58.89
N GLY A 744 8.01 -2.29 -58.93
CA GLY A 744 6.91 -2.02 -59.86
C GLY A 744 5.48 -2.25 -59.31
N GLY A 745 5.30 -2.52 -58.01
CA GLY A 745 3.98 -2.51 -57.35
C GLY A 745 3.17 -3.80 -57.49
N LYS A 746 3.74 -4.87 -58.06
CA LYS A 746 3.13 -6.21 -58.06
C LYS A 746 3.37 -6.89 -56.72
N LYS A 747 2.35 -7.54 -56.14
CA LYS A 747 2.47 -8.31 -54.90
C LYS A 747 2.89 -9.76 -55.22
N HIS A 748 3.91 -10.26 -54.54
CA HIS A 748 4.31 -11.67 -54.58
C HIS A 748 4.07 -12.32 -53.22
N PHE A 749 3.49 -13.50 -53.21
CA PHE A 749 3.23 -14.23 -51.97
C PHE A 749 4.32 -15.26 -51.73
N VAL A 750 4.87 -15.25 -50.51
CA VAL A 750 5.90 -16.18 -50.09
C VAL A 750 5.36 -17.07 -48.98
N TRP A 751 5.60 -18.38 -49.10
CA TRP A 751 5.25 -19.35 -48.04
C TRP A 751 6.23 -19.27 -46.88
N VAL A 752 5.70 -19.23 -45.66
CA VAL A 752 6.48 -19.17 -44.41
C VAL A 752 6.50 -20.54 -43.74
N PHE A 753 7.69 -21.01 -43.38
CA PHE A 753 7.93 -22.31 -42.75
C PHE A 753 8.63 -22.17 -41.38
N ASP A 754 8.31 -23.05 -40.45
CA ASP A 754 8.95 -23.17 -39.13
C ASP A 754 10.35 -23.78 -39.24
N LEU A 755 11.40 -22.97 -39.09
CA LEU A 755 12.77 -23.45 -39.16
C LEU A 755 13.14 -24.34 -37.98
N ALA A 756 12.61 -24.06 -36.78
CA ALA A 756 12.86 -24.88 -35.61
C ALA A 756 12.34 -26.30 -35.81
N LEU A 757 11.13 -26.44 -36.38
CA LEU A 757 10.57 -27.75 -36.72
C LEU A 757 11.43 -28.48 -37.76
N LEU A 758 11.90 -27.76 -38.78
CA LEU A 758 12.74 -28.35 -39.82
C LEU A 758 14.09 -28.80 -39.27
N ALA A 759 14.78 -27.95 -38.51
CA ALA A 759 16.13 -28.19 -38.01
C ALA A 759 16.16 -29.17 -36.83
N THR A 760 15.25 -29.04 -35.87
CA THR A 760 15.29 -29.77 -34.59
C THR A 760 14.20 -30.85 -34.46
N GLY A 761 13.23 -30.88 -35.38
CA GLY A 761 12.07 -31.77 -35.29
C GLY A 761 11.02 -31.34 -34.27
N LYS A 762 11.21 -30.21 -33.57
CA LYS A 762 10.26 -29.62 -32.62
C LYS A 762 9.82 -28.24 -33.08
N PRO A 763 8.51 -27.92 -33.05
CA PRO A 763 8.03 -26.62 -33.47
C PRO A 763 8.60 -25.51 -32.57
N GLY A 764 8.90 -24.37 -33.18
CA GLY A 764 9.35 -23.17 -32.49
C GLY A 764 8.24 -22.55 -31.67
N THR A 765 8.60 -21.83 -30.61
CA THR A 765 7.60 -21.07 -29.84
C THR A 765 7.43 -19.71 -30.47
N VAL A 766 6.25 -19.44 -31.05
CA VAL A 766 5.96 -18.12 -31.62
C VAL A 766 5.73 -17.12 -30.49
N THR A 767 6.50 -16.04 -30.50
CA THR A 767 6.40 -14.92 -29.56
C THR A 767 6.29 -13.61 -30.34
N ASP A 768 6.09 -12.50 -29.63
CA ASP A 768 6.17 -11.15 -30.22
C ASP A 768 7.57 -10.82 -30.79
N ASN A 769 8.59 -11.63 -30.44
CA ASN A 769 9.96 -11.49 -30.92
C ASN A 769 10.17 -12.16 -32.28
N SER A 770 9.32 -13.12 -32.64
CA SER A 770 9.58 -13.98 -33.78
C SER A 770 9.66 -13.20 -35.10
N GLN A 771 10.67 -13.50 -35.90
CA GLN A 771 10.91 -12.89 -37.21
C GLN A 771 10.76 -13.93 -38.32
N VAL A 772 10.56 -13.45 -39.55
CA VAL A 772 10.56 -14.25 -40.76
C VAL A 772 11.70 -13.78 -41.64
N MET A 773 12.70 -14.64 -41.85
CA MET A 773 13.78 -14.40 -42.80
C MET A 773 13.33 -14.83 -44.19
N LEU A 774 13.36 -13.90 -45.15
CA LEU A 774 13.16 -14.20 -46.56
C LEU A 774 14.48 -14.70 -47.13
N VAL A 775 14.52 -15.96 -47.54
CA VAL A 775 15.71 -16.60 -48.08
C VAL A 775 15.46 -17.03 -49.53
N HIS A 776 16.51 -17.02 -50.35
CA HIS A 776 16.39 -17.34 -51.77
C HIS A 776 17.40 -18.40 -52.23
N LEU A 777 16.94 -19.23 -53.17
CA LEU A 777 17.78 -20.16 -53.92
C LEU A 777 17.39 -20.09 -55.40
N GLY A 778 18.28 -19.52 -56.23
CA GLY A 778 17.96 -19.18 -57.61
C GLY A 778 16.82 -18.16 -57.68
N GLN A 779 15.70 -18.50 -58.36
CA GLN A 779 14.50 -17.66 -58.42
C GLN A 779 13.43 -17.99 -57.37
N SER A 780 13.65 -19.01 -56.54
CA SER A 780 12.68 -19.40 -55.51
C SER A 780 12.94 -18.65 -54.21
N VAL A 781 11.89 -18.05 -53.62
CA VAL A 781 11.94 -17.35 -52.34
C VAL A 781 10.99 -18.04 -51.36
N ILE A 782 11.45 -18.26 -50.13
CA ILE A 782 10.65 -18.78 -49.02
C ILE A 782 10.88 -17.93 -47.76
N GLY A 783 9.93 -17.95 -46.83
CA GLY A 783 10.07 -17.36 -45.51
C GLY A 783 10.41 -18.43 -44.49
N LEU A 784 11.36 -18.15 -43.60
CA LEU A 784 11.73 -19.00 -42.48
C LEU A 784 11.43 -18.28 -41.17
N LEU A 785 10.53 -18.84 -40.36
CA LEU A 785 10.29 -18.38 -39.00
C LEU A 785 11.53 -18.69 -38.15
N VAL A 786 12.02 -17.66 -37.47
CA VAL A 786 13.07 -17.73 -36.47
C VAL A 786 12.58 -17.12 -35.15
N ASP A 787 13.15 -17.58 -34.05
CA ASP A 787 12.79 -17.11 -32.70
C ASP A 787 13.21 -15.66 -32.50
N ASP A 788 14.45 -15.32 -32.91
CA ASP A 788 15.01 -13.97 -32.83
C ASP A 788 16.21 -13.80 -33.78
N LEU A 789 16.54 -12.55 -34.13
CA LEU A 789 17.76 -12.22 -34.89
C LEU A 789 18.91 -11.96 -33.92
N HIS A 790 20.14 -12.20 -34.35
CA HIS A 790 21.32 -11.95 -33.52
C HIS A 790 22.26 -10.91 -34.15
N SER A 791 23.06 -11.31 -35.13
CA SER A 791 24.06 -10.43 -35.74
C SER A 791 24.43 -10.90 -37.14
N VAL A 792 25.17 -10.08 -37.88
CA VAL A 792 25.83 -10.47 -39.14
C VAL A 792 27.34 -10.34 -38.92
N GLN A 793 28.08 -11.44 -39.07
CA GLN A 793 29.53 -11.48 -38.86
C GLN A 793 30.24 -12.30 -39.94
N GLN A 794 31.53 -12.00 -40.13
CA GLN A 794 32.39 -12.73 -41.05
C GLN A 794 33.09 -13.87 -40.32
N PHE A 795 33.15 -15.03 -40.96
CA PHE A 795 33.90 -16.19 -40.47
C PHE A 795 34.75 -16.75 -41.61
N ASP A 796 35.98 -17.14 -41.30
CA ASP A 796 36.88 -17.75 -42.26
C ASP A 796 36.67 -19.28 -42.32
N THR A 797 37.33 -19.96 -43.27
CA THR A 797 37.24 -21.42 -43.37
C THR A 797 37.90 -22.16 -42.21
N ALA A 798 38.82 -21.54 -41.47
CA ALA A 798 39.46 -22.13 -40.30
C ALA A 798 38.55 -22.09 -39.06
N ASP A 799 37.58 -21.18 -39.04
CA ASP A 799 36.52 -21.12 -38.02
C ASP A 799 35.46 -22.23 -38.22
N MET A 800 35.50 -22.97 -39.33
CA MET A 800 34.52 -24.01 -39.63
C MET A 800 35.00 -25.40 -39.18
N THR A 801 34.07 -26.23 -38.73
CA THR A 801 34.30 -27.65 -38.43
C THR A 801 33.12 -28.49 -38.88
N ASP A 802 33.34 -29.76 -39.21
CA ASP A 802 32.23 -30.66 -39.51
C ASP A 802 31.39 -30.92 -38.27
N SER A 803 30.07 -31.05 -38.46
CA SER A 803 29.14 -31.33 -37.36
C SER A 803 29.31 -32.78 -36.88
N PRO A 804 29.64 -33.01 -35.59
CA PRO A 804 29.79 -34.37 -35.04
C PRO A 804 28.44 -35.09 -34.85
N LEU A 805 27.32 -34.36 -34.90
CA LEU A 805 25.98 -34.86 -34.59
C LEU A 805 25.14 -35.15 -35.84
N SER A 806 25.55 -34.68 -37.04
CA SER A 806 24.75 -34.81 -38.26
C SER A 806 25.56 -35.42 -39.40
N THR A 807 25.60 -36.75 -39.46
CA THR A 807 26.30 -37.51 -40.51
C THR A 807 25.28 -38.04 -41.53
N GLY A 808 25.32 -37.52 -42.77
CA GLY A 808 24.48 -37.97 -43.89
C GLY A 808 24.09 -36.87 -44.89
N GLU A 809 23.62 -37.25 -46.07
CA GLU A 809 23.16 -36.32 -47.13
C GLU A 809 21.90 -35.52 -46.74
N SER A 810 21.15 -35.95 -45.70
CA SER A 810 19.90 -35.33 -45.25
C SER A 810 20.05 -34.33 -44.09
N ALA A 811 21.25 -34.16 -43.53
CA ALA A 811 21.50 -33.26 -42.41
C ALA A 811 21.40 -31.78 -42.83
N LEU A 812 20.53 -31.00 -42.18
CA LEU A 812 20.34 -29.57 -42.48
C LEU A 812 21.51 -28.67 -42.05
N ALA A 813 22.30 -29.07 -41.07
CA ALA A 813 23.44 -28.32 -40.55
C ALA A 813 24.73 -29.14 -40.61
N PRO A 814 25.32 -29.37 -41.80
CA PRO A 814 26.48 -30.25 -41.97
C PRO A 814 27.76 -29.70 -41.33
N ARG A 815 27.82 -28.40 -41.05
CA ARG A 815 29.00 -27.72 -40.47
C ARG A 815 28.62 -26.89 -39.26
N LEU A 816 29.60 -26.65 -38.40
CA LEU A 816 29.54 -25.76 -37.25
C LEU A 816 30.56 -24.64 -37.41
N ILE A 817 30.18 -23.43 -37.02
CA ILE A 817 31.07 -22.27 -36.90
C ILE A 817 31.55 -22.21 -35.44
N LYS A 818 32.86 -22.14 -35.25
CA LYS A 818 33.55 -21.96 -33.97
C LYS A 818 33.73 -20.47 -33.69
N ALA A 819 32.81 -19.89 -32.92
CA ALA A 819 32.93 -18.52 -32.42
C ALA A 819 33.59 -18.47 -31.03
N ASN A 820 34.03 -17.28 -30.61
CA ASN A 820 34.63 -17.02 -29.29
C ASN A 820 35.76 -17.99 -28.93
N GLN A 821 36.72 -18.18 -29.84
CA GLN A 821 37.85 -19.11 -29.67
C GLN A 821 37.42 -20.58 -29.48
N GLY A 822 36.27 -20.97 -30.03
CA GLY A 822 35.74 -22.34 -29.96
C GLY A 822 34.84 -22.61 -28.74
N ASN A 823 34.63 -21.62 -27.88
CA ASN A 823 33.71 -21.74 -26.73
C ASN A 823 32.24 -21.61 -27.11
N LEU A 824 31.96 -21.17 -28.35
CA LEU A 824 30.62 -21.08 -28.91
C LEU A 824 30.58 -21.82 -30.25
N LEU A 825 29.63 -22.74 -30.39
CA LEU A 825 29.36 -23.46 -31.63
C LEU A 825 28.02 -22.98 -32.21
N ILE A 826 28.03 -22.65 -33.50
CA ILE A 826 26.86 -22.15 -34.24
C ILE A 826 26.59 -23.10 -35.41
N GLU A 827 25.36 -23.55 -35.57
CA GLU A 827 24.98 -24.47 -36.65
C GLU A 827 24.85 -23.74 -37.99
N GLU A 828 25.66 -24.09 -39.00
CA GLU A 828 25.55 -23.53 -40.35
C GLU A 828 24.47 -24.29 -41.13
N ILE A 829 23.34 -23.63 -41.40
CA ILE A 829 22.24 -24.20 -42.18
C ILE A 829 22.59 -24.21 -43.67
N ASP A 830 22.54 -25.40 -44.27
CA ASP A 830 22.70 -25.60 -45.70
C ASP A 830 21.37 -25.35 -46.42
N ILE A 831 21.32 -24.24 -47.15
CA ILE A 831 20.09 -23.81 -47.82
C ILE A 831 19.65 -24.77 -48.95
N GLU A 832 20.59 -25.42 -49.65
CA GLU A 832 20.25 -26.34 -50.74
C GLU A 832 19.53 -27.57 -50.19
N ARG A 833 20.04 -28.10 -49.07
CA ARG A 833 19.41 -29.21 -48.34
C ARG A 833 18.05 -28.80 -47.76
N LEU A 834 17.92 -27.56 -47.29
CA LEU A 834 16.65 -27.01 -46.79
C LEU A 834 15.59 -26.95 -47.90
N PHE A 835 15.94 -26.45 -49.09
CA PHE A 835 15.03 -26.42 -50.23
C PHE A 835 14.68 -27.82 -50.75
N ALA A 836 15.64 -28.75 -50.76
CA ALA A 836 15.36 -30.14 -51.13
C ALA A 836 14.34 -30.79 -50.17
N ARG A 837 14.48 -30.54 -48.86
CA ARG A 837 13.58 -31.06 -47.83
C ARG A 837 12.15 -30.50 -47.91
N LEU A 838 11.98 -29.30 -48.44
CA LEU A 838 10.67 -28.67 -48.64
C LEU A 838 9.98 -29.08 -49.96
N ARG A 839 10.72 -29.71 -50.88
CA ARG A 839 10.20 -30.21 -52.17
C ARG A 839 9.73 -31.67 -52.11
N GLY A 840 10.24 -32.44 -51.15
CA GLY A 840 9.75 -33.79 -50.81
C GLY A 840 8.55 -33.72 -49.88
#